data_AF-A0A2H3GKJ6-F1
#
_entry.id   AF-A0A2H3GKJ6-F1
#
_cell.length_a   1.000
_cell.length_b   1.000
_cell.length_c   1.000
_cell.angle_alpha   90.00
_cell.angle_beta   90.00
_cell.angle_gamma   90.00
#
_symmetry.space_group_name_H-M   'P 1'
#
loop_
_entity.id
_entity.type
_entity.pdbx_description
1 polymer ?
#
loop_
_entity_poly.entity_id
_entity_poly.type
_entity_poly.pdbx_seq_one_letter_code
_entity_poly.pdbx_strand_id
1 'polypeptide(L)'
;MSKPSVLIIGGGVFGTSTAYHLIQRGYTNVTVVDRFAAPSRDSAGTDLNKVIRADYPNPYYAQLGLETLGVWKDPDSLFKGLYRESGWIMGGHEETNQWLENAKDLAEKKGRQGVEYLDVERIREKWPALTGEFPGWTNLYSPQAGWVPSGQALLRMAKAAEKNGAKYITGHAGQINELVYEDGTCKGAVAANGEIHRADKVIVAAGAGLPALVEGARTDVRAETSVICVMKLEPHEIEKYKDIPIIDDFEQGIIFPPDENGLIKLCSVRLVTNYFNHVHSGASVLHSVGDYPFDGCPRELEVEIRKFVREMIPELADRPFVHTRQCWDGMASDLNFRICPYPDTKNLYIATAGSNHGFKFLPIIGKYVVDLLEDSLDSGLKNLWSWKFGKKPDDFQDPHPFPRRDLNELTVPESYLRDIEEKANINSQFSFLAGADDSTALSDTSQFSPTTEASHIKELCPAEIFIQKLTDISALLHPYIQTESCQQLRVGEAGEFVPFRLKSEDGGSQMLVKLPSEKQAMHLLRIFEGANSEYHWFLRQRFRDRIRQTYSQPTSYVDDRNWFCQLSLVLALGQALEKEPKQESEETNDPWDFNQPSTPLDLFGQAVSLFIISETLTLENLETLNLMAYYCHFTNRPKAAVIYISQSVALSRLLQLDDPEIYQPKISERQDSKSRCITKEHMLRLWWTTVCLDKTLASELEMTPVDLSPSLELPLPSSEGLSPEDEEEFFDLELLLAEIRS
;
A
#
# COMPACT_ATOMS: atom_id res chain seq x y z
N MET A 1 -31.86 -0.46 -36.99
CA MET A 1 -32.03 -0.02 -35.59
C MET A 1 -30.68 0.47 -35.11
N SER A 2 -30.62 1.52 -34.29
CA SER A 2 -29.36 1.93 -33.65
C SER A 2 -28.84 0.80 -32.76
N LYS A 3 -27.52 0.59 -32.73
CA LYS A 3 -26.90 -0.36 -31.79
C LYS A 3 -27.22 0.07 -30.34
N PRO A 4 -27.39 -0.89 -29.41
CA PRO A 4 -27.69 -0.59 -28.01
C PRO A 4 -26.51 0.15 -27.34
N SER A 5 -26.82 0.96 -26.34
CA SER A 5 -25.81 1.56 -25.45
C SER A 5 -25.15 0.50 -24.57
N VAL A 6 -23.84 0.63 -24.36
CA VAL A 6 -23.05 -0.36 -23.61
C VAL A 6 -22.25 0.33 -22.51
N LEU A 7 -22.44 -0.13 -21.28
CA LEU A 7 -21.61 0.22 -20.12
C LEU A 7 -20.62 -0.93 -19.84
N ILE A 8 -19.34 -0.61 -19.76
CA ILE A 8 -18.26 -1.55 -19.45
C ILE A 8 -17.65 -1.14 -18.11
N ILE A 9 -17.72 -2.02 -17.12
CA ILE A 9 -17.18 -1.80 -15.77
C ILE A 9 -15.81 -2.46 -15.70
N GLY A 10 -14.76 -1.66 -15.65
CA GLY A 10 -13.35 -2.06 -15.70
C GLY A 10 -12.69 -1.68 -17.02
N GLY A 11 -11.67 -0.82 -16.95
CA GLY A 11 -10.83 -0.36 -18.06
C GLY A 11 -9.56 -1.19 -18.27
N GLY A 12 -9.47 -2.38 -17.67
CA GLY A 12 -8.39 -3.33 -17.87
C GLY A 12 -8.42 -4.04 -19.23
N VAL A 13 -7.75 -5.20 -19.32
CA VAL A 13 -7.57 -5.96 -20.58
C VAL A 13 -8.89 -6.25 -21.30
N PHE A 14 -9.83 -6.92 -20.63
CA PHE A 14 -11.09 -7.33 -21.26
C PHE A 14 -11.96 -6.13 -21.61
N GLY A 15 -12.09 -5.16 -20.70
CA GLY A 15 -12.92 -3.98 -20.93
C GLY A 15 -12.40 -3.08 -22.05
N THR A 16 -11.10 -2.76 -22.06
CA THR A 16 -10.48 -1.97 -23.12
C THR A 16 -10.53 -2.68 -24.47
N SER A 17 -10.27 -3.99 -24.52
CA SER A 17 -10.39 -4.75 -25.77
C SER A 17 -11.84 -4.75 -26.27
N THR A 18 -12.82 -4.94 -25.38
CA THR A 18 -14.24 -4.92 -25.70
C THR A 18 -14.67 -3.57 -26.24
N ALA A 19 -14.30 -2.47 -25.57
CA ALA A 19 -14.62 -1.12 -26.02
C ALA A 19 -14.09 -0.86 -27.44
N TYR A 20 -12.82 -1.20 -27.69
CA TYR A 20 -12.21 -1.06 -29.00
C TYR A 20 -12.98 -1.81 -30.10
N HIS A 21 -13.36 -3.07 -29.86
CA HIS A 21 -14.05 -3.89 -30.85
C HIS A 21 -15.52 -3.49 -31.04
N LEU A 22 -16.20 -3.00 -30.01
CA LEU A 22 -17.54 -2.43 -30.13
C LEU A 22 -17.52 -1.22 -31.08
N ILE A 23 -16.58 -0.30 -30.89
CA ILE A 23 -16.42 0.87 -31.75
C ILE A 23 -16.14 0.44 -33.19
N GLN A 24 -15.23 -0.51 -33.41
CA GLN A 24 -14.95 -1.05 -34.75
C GLN A 24 -16.17 -1.69 -35.43
N ARG A 25 -17.12 -2.23 -34.64
CA ARG A 25 -18.39 -2.81 -35.13
C ARG A 25 -19.54 -1.80 -35.21
N GLY A 26 -19.25 -0.52 -35.10
CA GLY A 26 -20.21 0.57 -35.33
C GLY A 26 -21.11 0.87 -34.13
N TYR A 27 -20.75 0.44 -32.92
CA TYR A 27 -21.38 0.95 -31.70
C TYR A 27 -20.92 2.38 -31.47
N THR A 28 -21.85 3.29 -31.20
CA THR A 28 -21.57 4.73 -31.03
C THR A 28 -21.78 5.23 -29.60
N ASN A 29 -22.34 4.40 -28.71
CA ASN A 29 -22.61 4.74 -27.31
C ASN A 29 -21.98 3.68 -26.40
N VAL A 30 -20.66 3.77 -26.23
CA VAL A 30 -19.85 2.87 -25.41
C VAL A 30 -19.21 3.67 -24.30
N THR A 31 -19.49 3.34 -23.05
CA THR A 31 -18.89 3.97 -21.88
C THR A 31 -18.10 2.94 -21.08
N VAL A 32 -16.84 3.26 -20.77
CA VAL A 32 -15.96 2.50 -19.89
C VAL A 32 -15.82 3.26 -18.58
N VAL A 33 -16.10 2.61 -17.46
CA VAL A 33 -15.92 3.15 -16.11
C VAL A 33 -14.80 2.38 -15.41
N ASP A 34 -13.84 3.08 -14.84
CA ASP A 34 -12.76 2.50 -14.02
C ASP A 34 -12.40 3.47 -12.90
N ARG A 35 -11.93 2.98 -11.76
CA ARG A 35 -11.49 3.88 -10.68
C ARG A 35 -10.21 4.65 -11.03
N PHE A 36 -9.40 4.16 -11.99
CA PHE A 36 -8.17 4.83 -12.46
C PHE A 36 -8.20 5.11 -13.96
N ALA A 37 -7.45 6.14 -14.37
CA ALA A 37 -7.22 6.42 -15.78
C ALA A 37 -6.44 5.29 -16.47
N ALA A 38 -6.64 5.12 -17.78
CA ALA A 38 -5.93 4.12 -18.55
C ALA A 38 -4.43 4.46 -18.69
N PRO A 39 -3.50 3.49 -18.54
CA PRO A 39 -3.78 2.11 -18.14
C PRO A 39 -4.04 2.04 -16.62
N SER A 40 -5.13 1.39 -16.21
CA SER A 40 -5.55 1.35 -14.81
C SER A 40 -4.48 0.71 -13.92
N ARG A 41 -4.15 1.34 -12.78
CA ARG A 41 -3.11 0.86 -11.85
C ARG A 41 -3.42 -0.51 -11.25
N ASP A 42 -4.70 -0.83 -11.11
CA ASP A 42 -5.18 -2.10 -10.55
C ASP A 42 -5.32 -3.19 -11.61
N SER A 43 -5.13 -2.87 -12.89
CA SER A 43 -5.19 -3.89 -13.94
C SER A 43 -3.97 -4.79 -13.89
N ALA A 44 -4.19 -6.12 -13.85
CA ALA A 44 -3.15 -7.12 -14.04
C ALA A 44 -2.33 -6.93 -15.34
N GLY A 45 -2.91 -6.25 -16.35
CA GLY A 45 -2.26 -5.94 -17.62
C GLY A 45 -1.29 -4.75 -17.56
N THR A 46 -1.44 -3.87 -16.57
CA THR A 46 -0.53 -2.73 -16.34
C THR A 46 0.72 -3.25 -15.67
N ASP A 47 1.72 -3.61 -16.48
CA ASP A 47 2.95 -4.27 -16.05
C ASP A 47 4.10 -3.91 -17.01
N LEU A 48 5.34 -4.21 -16.61
CA LEU A 48 6.52 -4.00 -17.46
C LEU A 48 6.43 -4.85 -18.72
N ASN A 49 6.02 -6.12 -18.59
CA ASN A 49 5.88 -7.04 -19.71
C ASN A 49 4.91 -8.20 -19.40
N LYS A 50 4.47 -8.95 -20.41
CA LYS A 50 3.71 -10.21 -20.25
C LYS A 50 4.05 -11.21 -21.36
N VAL A 51 3.91 -12.50 -21.07
CA VAL A 51 4.16 -13.60 -22.03
C VAL A 51 3.09 -13.63 -23.13
N ILE A 52 3.54 -13.73 -24.37
CA ILE A 52 2.74 -13.99 -25.57
C ILE A 52 3.13 -15.37 -26.12
N ARG A 53 2.16 -16.27 -26.24
CA ARG A 53 2.37 -17.68 -26.61
C ARG A 53 1.13 -18.33 -27.20
N ALA A 54 1.30 -19.48 -27.83
CA ALA A 54 0.22 -20.33 -28.32
C ALA A 54 0.29 -21.79 -27.80
N ASP A 55 1.23 -22.10 -26.92
CA ASP A 55 1.49 -23.45 -26.41
C ASP A 55 0.50 -23.77 -25.30
N TYR A 56 -0.59 -24.47 -25.62
CA TYR A 56 -1.63 -24.87 -24.69
C TYR A 56 -2.04 -26.32 -24.97
N PRO A 57 -2.45 -27.10 -23.96
CA PRO A 57 -3.05 -28.42 -24.18
C PRO A 57 -4.52 -28.32 -24.62
N ASN A 58 -5.16 -27.17 -24.41
CA ASN A 58 -6.53 -26.91 -24.86
C ASN A 58 -6.55 -26.38 -26.31
N PRO A 59 -7.27 -27.03 -27.24
CA PRO A 59 -7.29 -26.65 -28.65
C PRO A 59 -7.88 -25.27 -28.93
N TYR A 60 -8.83 -24.79 -28.11
CA TYR A 60 -9.39 -23.44 -28.25
C TYR A 60 -8.35 -22.38 -27.87
N TYR A 61 -7.65 -22.53 -26.74
CA TYR A 61 -6.59 -21.57 -26.36
C TYR A 61 -5.38 -21.63 -27.28
N ALA A 62 -5.00 -22.80 -27.77
CA ALA A 62 -3.94 -22.91 -28.78
C ALA A 62 -4.32 -22.14 -30.05
N GLN A 63 -5.57 -22.27 -30.51
CA GLN A 63 -6.07 -21.53 -31.67
C GLN A 63 -6.12 -20.02 -31.43
N LEU A 64 -6.61 -19.59 -30.27
CA LEU A 64 -6.63 -18.18 -29.86
C LEU A 64 -5.21 -17.61 -29.79
N GLY A 65 -4.25 -18.39 -29.29
CA GLY A 65 -2.85 -18.00 -29.18
C GLY A 65 -2.23 -17.78 -30.55
N LEU A 66 -2.52 -18.63 -31.53
CA LEU A 66 -2.09 -18.47 -32.92
C LEU A 66 -2.70 -17.21 -33.57
N GLU A 67 -4.00 -16.98 -33.39
CA GLU A 67 -4.68 -15.77 -33.89
C GLU A 67 -4.05 -14.50 -33.28
N THR A 68 -3.87 -14.50 -31.97
CA THR A 68 -3.22 -13.42 -31.21
C THR A 68 -1.79 -13.16 -31.67
N LEU A 69 -0.98 -14.20 -31.84
CA LEU A 69 0.40 -14.07 -32.34
C LEU A 69 0.44 -13.41 -33.72
N GLY A 70 -0.53 -13.73 -34.59
CA GLY A 70 -0.68 -13.07 -35.87
C GLY A 70 -0.82 -11.55 -35.72
N VAL A 71 -1.66 -11.08 -34.81
CA VAL A 71 -1.87 -9.63 -34.58
C VAL A 71 -0.65 -8.96 -33.93
N TRP A 72 0.02 -9.61 -32.99
CA TRP A 72 1.22 -9.06 -32.35
C TRP A 72 2.40 -8.91 -33.32
N LYS A 73 2.52 -9.82 -34.29
CA LYS A 73 3.57 -9.80 -35.32
C LYS A 73 3.23 -8.92 -36.53
N ASP A 74 1.95 -8.62 -36.75
CA ASP A 74 1.49 -7.84 -37.89
C ASP A 74 2.07 -6.40 -37.84
N PRO A 75 2.87 -5.99 -38.85
CA PRO A 75 3.49 -4.67 -38.90
C PRO A 75 2.50 -3.53 -39.12
N ASP A 76 1.24 -3.82 -39.45
CA ASP A 76 0.17 -2.83 -39.64
C ASP A 76 -0.82 -2.82 -38.48
N SER A 77 -0.63 -3.69 -37.48
CA SER A 77 -1.46 -3.71 -36.30
C SER A 77 -1.22 -2.50 -35.40
N LEU A 78 -2.20 -2.20 -34.54
CA LEU A 78 -2.07 -1.20 -33.49
C LEU A 78 -0.83 -1.44 -32.61
N PHE A 79 -0.39 -2.70 -32.48
CA PHE A 79 0.67 -3.13 -31.58
C PHE A 79 2.04 -3.22 -32.26
N LYS A 80 2.16 -2.73 -33.50
CA LYS A 80 3.43 -2.67 -34.24
C LYS A 80 4.58 -2.23 -33.33
N GLY A 81 5.66 -3.01 -33.38
CA GLY A 81 6.92 -2.74 -32.69
C GLY A 81 6.92 -3.05 -31.19
N LEU A 82 5.86 -3.65 -30.63
CA LEU A 82 5.82 -4.03 -29.21
C LEU A 82 6.24 -5.49 -28.96
N TYR A 83 6.01 -6.39 -29.91
CA TYR A 83 6.35 -7.80 -29.75
C TYR A 83 7.87 -8.03 -29.77
N ARG A 84 8.34 -8.86 -28.85
CA ARG A 84 9.73 -9.30 -28.71
C ARG A 84 9.74 -10.83 -28.74
N GLU A 85 10.15 -11.39 -29.87
CA GLU A 85 10.25 -12.84 -30.07
C GLU A 85 11.53 -13.38 -29.40
N SER A 86 11.47 -13.58 -28.09
CA SER A 86 12.59 -14.08 -27.30
C SER A 86 12.68 -15.61 -27.25
N GLY A 87 11.63 -16.31 -27.68
CA GLY A 87 11.40 -17.69 -27.28
C GLY A 87 11.01 -17.81 -25.80
N TRP A 88 10.64 -19.03 -25.42
CA TRP A 88 10.12 -19.35 -24.10
C TRP A 88 10.47 -20.78 -23.69
N ILE A 89 11.14 -20.94 -22.55
CA ILE A 89 11.35 -22.22 -21.90
C ILE A 89 10.24 -22.40 -20.86
N MET A 90 9.40 -23.40 -21.07
CA MET A 90 8.43 -23.91 -20.11
C MET A 90 9.11 -25.00 -19.28
N GLY A 91 9.41 -24.68 -18.02
CA GLY A 91 9.87 -25.59 -17.00
C GLY A 91 8.70 -26.25 -16.27
N GLY A 92 8.90 -27.49 -15.87
CA GLY A 92 7.99 -28.21 -15.00
C GLY A 92 8.67 -29.38 -14.32
N HIS A 93 8.02 -29.94 -13.30
CA HIS A 93 8.45 -31.13 -12.59
C HIS A 93 7.37 -32.22 -12.75
N GLU A 94 7.41 -33.23 -11.88
CA GLU A 94 6.55 -34.43 -11.98
C GLU A 94 5.06 -34.09 -12.15
N GLU A 95 4.55 -33.09 -11.43
CA GLU A 95 3.13 -32.73 -11.44
C GLU A 95 2.70 -31.99 -12.72
N THR A 96 3.61 -31.32 -13.41
CA THR A 96 3.32 -30.50 -14.60
C THR A 96 3.80 -31.10 -15.92
N ASN A 97 4.61 -32.16 -15.88
CA ASN A 97 5.12 -32.85 -17.07
C ASN A 97 4.03 -33.29 -18.06
N GLN A 98 2.90 -33.82 -17.56
CA GLN A 98 1.81 -34.25 -18.43
C GLN A 98 1.16 -33.07 -19.18
N TRP A 99 1.10 -31.90 -18.54
CA TRP A 99 0.60 -30.68 -19.18
C TRP A 99 1.54 -30.25 -20.31
N LEU A 100 2.86 -30.30 -20.07
CA LEU A 100 3.88 -29.96 -21.07
C LEU A 100 3.81 -30.89 -22.29
N GLU A 101 3.68 -32.20 -22.07
CA GLU A 101 3.55 -33.18 -23.14
C GLU A 101 2.31 -32.92 -24.00
N ASN A 102 1.16 -32.67 -23.35
CA ASN A 102 -0.09 -32.35 -24.03
C ASN A 102 0.01 -31.05 -24.85
N ALA A 103 0.71 -30.04 -24.33
CA ALA A 103 0.94 -28.78 -25.03
C ALA A 103 1.87 -28.95 -26.25
N LYS A 104 2.94 -29.75 -26.12
CA LYS A 104 3.86 -30.10 -27.22
C LYS A 104 3.14 -30.87 -28.32
N ASP A 105 2.41 -31.92 -27.97
CA ASP A 105 1.62 -32.73 -28.90
C ASP A 105 0.64 -31.90 -29.71
N LEU A 106 -0.07 -30.98 -29.05
CA LEU A 106 -1.02 -30.11 -29.72
C LEU A 106 -0.31 -29.06 -30.60
N ALA A 107 0.84 -28.54 -30.16
CA ALA A 107 1.66 -27.64 -30.97
C ALA A 107 2.10 -28.33 -32.28
N GLU A 108 2.57 -29.57 -32.22
CA GLU A 108 2.94 -30.37 -33.39
C GLU A 108 1.74 -30.64 -34.32
N LYS A 109 0.59 -31.04 -33.76
CA LYS A 109 -0.66 -31.25 -34.53
C LYS A 109 -1.13 -29.97 -35.23
N LYS A 110 -0.85 -28.80 -34.65
CA LYS A 110 -1.14 -27.48 -35.24
C LYS A 110 -0.03 -27.00 -36.18
N GLY A 111 0.99 -27.81 -36.45
CA GLY A 111 2.07 -27.52 -37.40
C GLY A 111 3.12 -26.55 -36.89
N ARG A 112 3.19 -26.30 -35.58
CA ARG A 112 4.20 -25.41 -35.00
C ARG A 112 5.59 -26.02 -35.12
N GLN A 113 6.56 -25.21 -35.55
CA GLN A 113 7.92 -25.64 -35.82
C GLN A 113 8.84 -25.27 -34.67
N GLY A 114 9.80 -26.16 -34.36
CA GLY A 114 10.87 -25.90 -33.39
C GLY A 114 10.47 -25.96 -31.92
N VAL A 115 9.26 -26.46 -31.60
CA VAL A 115 8.86 -26.76 -30.23
C VAL A 115 9.55 -28.07 -29.83
N GLU A 116 10.50 -28.03 -28.89
CA GLU A 116 11.36 -29.17 -28.56
C GLU A 116 11.71 -29.20 -27.07
N TYR A 117 11.96 -30.39 -26.53
CA TYR A 117 12.58 -30.52 -25.21
C TYR A 117 14.08 -30.22 -25.31
N LEU A 118 14.60 -29.47 -24.33
CA LEU A 118 16.02 -29.18 -24.19
C LEU A 118 16.57 -29.80 -22.90
N ASP A 119 17.76 -30.38 -22.98
CA ASP A 119 18.58 -30.67 -21.81
C ASP A 119 19.36 -29.41 -21.38
N VAL A 120 19.99 -29.48 -20.22
CA VAL A 120 20.69 -28.34 -19.62
C VAL A 120 21.92 -27.96 -20.44
N GLU A 121 22.60 -28.94 -21.03
CA GLU A 121 23.73 -28.73 -21.93
C GLU A 121 23.32 -27.89 -23.14
N ARG A 122 22.23 -28.24 -23.83
CA ARG A 122 21.72 -27.47 -24.98
C ARG A 122 21.20 -26.09 -24.57
N ILE A 123 20.63 -25.93 -23.37
CA ILE A 123 20.25 -24.61 -22.85
C ILE A 123 21.49 -23.73 -22.69
N ARG A 124 22.57 -24.24 -22.08
CA ARG A 124 23.83 -23.50 -21.90
C ARG A 124 24.54 -23.20 -23.22
N GLU A 125 24.48 -24.11 -24.19
CA GLU A 125 25.01 -23.87 -25.54
C GLU A 125 24.26 -22.74 -26.27
N LYS A 126 22.93 -22.71 -26.17
CA LYS A 126 22.09 -21.68 -26.82
C LYS A 126 22.17 -20.34 -26.08
N TRP A 127 22.17 -20.37 -24.75
CA TRP A 127 22.19 -19.18 -23.89
C TRP A 127 23.26 -19.32 -22.80
N PRO A 128 24.52 -18.98 -23.11
CA PRO A 128 25.64 -19.09 -22.16
C PRO A 128 25.49 -18.27 -20.88
N ALA A 129 24.56 -17.31 -20.85
CA ALA A 129 24.22 -16.52 -19.67
C ALA A 129 23.45 -17.32 -18.60
N LEU A 130 22.83 -18.44 -18.98
CA LEU A 130 22.09 -19.33 -18.07
C LEU A 130 23.05 -20.34 -17.46
N THR A 131 23.67 -19.96 -16.34
CA THR A 131 24.75 -20.71 -15.70
C THR A 131 24.27 -21.70 -14.62
N GLY A 132 22.98 -21.70 -14.30
CA GLY A 132 22.38 -22.57 -13.28
C GLY A 132 22.25 -24.04 -13.68
N GLU A 133 21.78 -24.86 -12.74
CA GLU A 133 21.74 -26.33 -12.84
C GLU A 133 20.38 -26.92 -13.22
N PHE A 134 19.29 -26.14 -13.21
CA PHE A 134 17.94 -26.60 -13.58
C PHE A 134 17.53 -27.95 -12.94
N PRO A 135 17.60 -28.07 -11.60
CA PRO A 135 17.54 -29.35 -10.91
C PRO A 135 16.17 -30.01 -11.03
N GLY A 136 16.09 -31.12 -11.79
CA GLY A 136 14.85 -31.89 -11.95
C GLY A 136 13.86 -31.32 -12.96
N TRP A 137 14.25 -30.28 -13.72
CA TRP A 137 13.37 -29.61 -14.66
C TRP A 137 13.18 -30.42 -15.95
N THR A 138 11.94 -30.46 -16.42
CA THR A 138 11.58 -30.73 -17.81
C THR A 138 11.47 -29.41 -18.56
N ASN A 139 12.29 -29.21 -19.60
CA ASN A 139 12.39 -27.93 -20.30
C ASN A 139 11.81 -28.01 -21.72
N LEU A 140 10.56 -27.58 -21.91
CA LEU A 140 9.96 -27.47 -23.24
C LEU A 140 10.19 -26.06 -23.81
N TYR A 141 10.93 -25.97 -24.92
CA TYR A 141 11.22 -24.71 -25.59
C TYR A 141 10.23 -24.43 -26.71
N SER A 142 9.75 -23.18 -26.78
CA SER A 142 8.90 -22.65 -27.86
C SER A 142 9.51 -21.40 -28.48
N PRO A 143 10.00 -21.47 -29.74
CA PRO A 143 10.78 -20.37 -30.33
C PRO A 143 9.95 -19.16 -30.75
N GLN A 144 8.67 -19.38 -31.08
CA GLN A 144 7.77 -18.33 -31.57
C GLN A 144 7.03 -17.62 -30.42
N ALA A 145 7.32 -17.97 -29.17
CA ALA A 145 6.81 -17.27 -28.01
C ALA A 145 7.68 -16.04 -27.71
N GLY A 146 7.16 -15.13 -26.89
CA GLY A 146 7.85 -13.89 -26.61
C GLY A 146 7.13 -13.05 -25.58
N TRP A 147 7.47 -11.78 -25.50
CA TRP A 147 6.86 -10.84 -24.58
C TRP A 147 6.53 -9.51 -25.26
N VAL A 148 5.71 -8.71 -24.59
CA VAL A 148 5.38 -7.33 -24.98
C VAL A 148 5.40 -6.43 -23.75
N PRO A 149 5.70 -5.13 -23.89
CA PRO A 149 5.52 -4.15 -22.83
C PRO A 149 4.01 -3.92 -22.58
N SER A 150 3.46 -4.62 -21.60
CA SER A 150 2.02 -4.85 -21.51
C SER A 150 1.23 -3.61 -21.11
N GLY A 151 1.75 -2.79 -20.20
CA GLY A 151 1.15 -1.51 -19.84
C GLY A 151 1.08 -0.55 -21.03
N GLN A 152 2.13 -0.51 -21.86
CA GLN A 152 2.16 0.29 -23.08
C GLN A 152 1.13 -0.19 -24.12
N ALA A 153 1.00 -1.51 -24.30
CA ALA A 153 0.02 -2.09 -25.21
C ALA A 153 -1.42 -1.79 -24.77
N LEU A 154 -1.72 -1.95 -23.47
CA LEU A 154 -3.03 -1.65 -22.89
C LEU A 154 -3.39 -0.16 -23.08
N LEU A 155 -2.46 0.74 -22.75
CA LEU A 155 -2.64 2.18 -22.94
C LEU A 155 -2.89 2.54 -24.40
N ARG A 156 -2.15 1.91 -25.33
CA ARG A 156 -2.29 2.16 -26.76
C ARG A 156 -3.69 1.77 -27.27
N MET A 157 -4.22 0.63 -26.82
CA MET A 157 -5.57 0.20 -27.17
C MET A 157 -6.65 1.07 -26.55
N ALA A 158 -6.50 1.47 -25.28
CA ALA A 158 -7.44 2.36 -24.61
C ALA A 158 -7.53 3.72 -25.32
N LYS A 159 -6.39 4.34 -25.64
CA LYS A 159 -6.33 5.59 -26.42
C LYS A 159 -6.94 5.44 -27.81
N ALA A 160 -6.77 4.28 -28.45
CA ALA A 160 -7.39 4.03 -29.74
C ALA A 160 -8.92 3.90 -29.63
N ALA A 161 -9.43 3.23 -28.59
CA ALA A 161 -10.87 3.15 -28.34
C ALA A 161 -11.47 4.54 -28.06
N GLU A 162 -10.82 5.31 -27.18
CA GLU A 162 -11.25 6.68 -26.81
C GLU A 162 -11.25 7.63 -28.01
N LYS A 163 -10.15 7.64 -28.79
CA LYS A 163 -10.03 8.46 -30.01
C LYS A 163 -11.14 8.17 -31.03
N ASN A 164 -11.64 6.94 -31.08
CA ASN A 164 -12.69 6.52 -32.01
C ASN A 164 -14.11 6.59 -31.39
N GLY A 165 -14.27 7.15 -30.19
CA GLY A 165 -15.58 7.52 -29.63
C GLY A 165 -16.02 6.77 -28.38
N ALA A 166 -15.22 5.86 -27.82
CA ALA A 166 -15.52 5.30 -26.49
C ALA A 166 -15.33 6.37 -25.40
N LYS A 167 -16.30 6.51 -24.50
CA LYS A 167 -16.21 7.42 -23.35
C LYS A 167 -15.53 6.72 -22.18
N TYR A 168 -14.43 7.26 -21.66
CA TYR A 168 -13.83 6.78 -20.41
C TYR A 168 -14.22 7.72 -19.25
N ILE A 169 -14.72 7.16 -18.15
CA ILE A 169 -15.06 7.88 -16.91
C ILE A 169 -14.19 7.29 -15.79
N THR A 170 -13.47 8.15 -15.06
CA THR A 170 -12.43 7.74 -14.11
C THR A 170 -12.57 8.42 -12.74
N GLY A 171 -11.80 8.00 -11.74
CA GLY A 171 -11.89 8.52 -10.37
C GLY A 171 -13.17 8.08 -9.67
N HIS A 172 -13.69 8.89 -8.74
CA HIS A 172 -14.92 8.54 -7.99
C HIS A 172 -16.16 8.35 -8.88
N ALA A 173 -16.22 9.00 -10.04
CA ALA A 173 -17.29 8.81 -11.01
C ALA A 173 -17.13 7.51 -11.83
N GLY A 174 -15.93 6.95 -11.92
CA GLY A 174 -15.63 5.70 -12.63
C GLY A 174 -15.52 4.47 -11.72
N GLN A 175 -15.34 4.66 -10.42
CA GLN A 175 -15.35 3.60 -9.42
C GLN A 175 -16.79 3.15 -9.17
N ILE A 176 -17.11 1.89 -9.49
CA ILE A 176 -18.45 1.33 -9.31
C ILE A 176 -18.54 0.55 -8.00
N ASN A 177 -19.58 0.84 -7.22
CA ASN A 177 -19.86 0.17 -5.95
C ASN A 177 -21.00 -0.86 -6.06
N GLU A 178 -22.00 -0.60 -6.91
CA GLU A 178 -23.18 -1.46 -7.02
C GLU A 178 -23.78 -1.46 -8.44
N LEU A 179 -24.48 -2.55 -8.77
CA LEU A 179 -25.22 -2.69 -10.03
C LEU A 179 -26.69 -2.30 -9.82
N VAL A 180 -27.29 -1.68 -10.83
CA VAL A 180 -28.70 -1.25 -10.80
C VAL A 180 -29.58 -2.27 -11.50
N TYR A 181 -30.61 -2.75 -10.80
CA TYR A 181 -31.56 -3.74 -11.31
C TYR A 181 -33.01 -3.21 -11.29
N GLU A 182 -33.74 -3.49 -12.37
CA GLU A 182 -35.18 -3.22 -12.50
C GLU A 182 -35.84 -4.46 -13.13
N ASP A 183 -36.80 -5.07 -12.44
CA ASP A 183 -37.55 -6.25 -12.91
C ASP A 183 -36.68 -7.39 -13.46
N GLY A 184 -35.60 -7.74 -12.75
CA GLY A 184 -34.64 -8.79 -13.15
C GLY A 184 -33.76 -8.42 -14.35
N THR A 185 -33.72 -7.14 -14.72
CA THR A 185 -32.87 -6.60 -15.80
C THR A 185 -31.84 -5.64 -15.21
N CYS A 186 -30.56 -5.83 -15.53
CA CYS A 186 -29.54 -4.86 -15.17
C CYS A 186 -29.65 -3.63 -16.09
N LYS A 187 -29.70 -2.44 -15.49
CA LYS A 187 -29.93 -1.16 -16.18
C LYS A 187 -28.74 -0.21 -16.11
N GLY A 188 -27.70 -0.57 -15.37
CA GLY A 188 -26.58 0.31 -15.12
C GLY A 188 -25.82 -0.04 -13.85
N ALA A 189 -25.07 0.93 -13.35
CA ALA A 189 -24.31 0.83 -12.12
C ALA A 189 -24.20 2.18 -11.41
N VAL A 190 -24.02 2.16 -10.10
CA VAL A 190 -23.83 3.36 -9.26
C VAL A 190 -22.35 3.51 -8.93
N ALA A 191 -21.85 4.71 -9.20
CA ALA A 191 -20.47 5.08 -8.91
C ALA A 191 -20.27 5.51 -7.45
N ALA A 192 -19.03 5.58 -7.00
CA ALA A 192 -18.67 5.93 -5.63
C ALA A 192 -19.07 7.36 -5.23
N ASN A 193 -19.24 8.26 -6.20
CA ASN A 193 -19.80 9.60 -6.00
C ASN A 193 -21.35 9.65 -5.99
N GLY A 194 -22.03 8.51 -6.12
CA GLY A 194 -23.49 8.39 -6.21
C GLY A 194 -24.10 8.60 -7.60
N GLU A 195 -23.29 8.87 -8.62
CA GLU A 195 -23.78 8.99 -10.01
C GLU A 195 -24.23 7.63 -10.55
N ILE A 196 -25.34 7.61 -11.30
CA ILE A 196 -25.87 6.39 -11.92
C ILE A 196 -25.57 6.37 -13.42
N HIS A 197 -24.75 5.42 -13.84
CA HIS A 197 -24.44 5.17 -15.25
C HIS A 197 -25.44 4.16 -15.83
N ARG A 198 -26.34 4.61 -16.72
CA ARG A 198 -27.35 3.73 -17.35
C ARG A 198 -26.94 3.28 -18.74
N ALA A 199 -27.28 2.05 -19.10
CA ALA A 199 -27.08 1.49 -20.44
C ALA A 199 -28.06 0.34 -20.74
N ASP A 200 -28.22 0.03 -22.03
CA ASP A 200 -29.04 -1.09 -22.51
C ASP A 200 -28.38 -2.44 -22.22
N LYS A 201 -27.05 -2.50 -22.28
CA LYS A 201 -26.22 -3.67 -21.93
C LYS A 201 -25.11 -3.27 -20.97
N VAL A 202 -24.92 -4.07 -19.92
CA VAL A 202 -23.87 -3.87 -18.91
C VAL A 202 -22.90 -5.04 -18.94
N ILE A 203 -21.60 -4.74 -19.04
CA ILE A 203 -20.52 -5.72 -19.09
C ILE A 203 -19.62 -5.51 -17.87
N VAL A 204 -19.50 -6.52 -17.01
CA VAL A 204 -18.56 -6.50 -15.89
C VAL A 204 -17.25 -7.14 -16.35
N ALA A 205 -16.24 -6.29 -16.54
CA ALA A 205 -14.87 -6.64 -16.91
C ALA A 205 -13.87 -6.28 -15.80
N ALA A 206 -14.31 -6.42 -14.54
CA ALA A 206 -13.63 -5.92 -13.35
C ALA A 206 -12.51 -6.82 -12.80
N GLY A 207 -12.02 -7.81 -13.55
CA GLY A 207 -10.90 -8.67 -13.12
C GLY A 207 -11.14 -9.31 -11.75
N ALA A 208 -10.15 -9.18 -10.87
CA ALA A 208 -10.18 -9.58 -9.45
C ALA A 208 -11.23 -8.83 -8.60
N GLY A 209 -11.79 -7.73 -9.09
CA GLY A 209 -12.86 -6.98 -8.42
C GLY A 209 -14.27 -7.59 -8.60
N LEU A 210 -14.44 -8.57 -9.50
CA LEU A 210 -15.75 -9.20 -9.73
C LEU A 210 -16.41 -9.76 -8.44
N PRO A 211 -15.71 -10.50 -7.56
CA PRO A 211 -16.33 -11.13 -6.38
C PRO A 211 -16.84 -10.11 -5.34
N ALA A 212 -16.24 -8.92 -5.32
CA ALA A 212 -16.68 -7.81 -4.47
C ALA A 212 -17.95 -7.14 -5.05
N LEU A 213 -18.01 -6.97 -6.38
CA LEU A 213 -19.09 -6.27 -7.06
C LEU A 213 -20.35 -7.13 -7.30
N VAL A 214 -20.18 -8.44 -7.52
CA VAL A 214 -21.28 -9.36 -7.82
C VAL A 214 -21.26 -10.52 -6.84
N GLU A 215 -22.18 -10.52 -5.87
CA GLU A 215 -22.17 -11.49 -4.77
C GLU A 215 -22.23 -12.96 -5.25
N GLY A 216 -23.09 -13.27 -6.22
CA GLY A 216 -23.17 -14.62 -6.77
C GLY A 216 -21.93 -15.06 -7.57
N ALA A 217 -21.02 -14.12 -7.90
CA ALA A 217 -19.76 -14.43 -8.56
C ALA A 217 -18.72 -15.06 -7.65
N ARG A 218 -18.85 -14.92 -6.32
CA ARG A 218 -17.89 -15.42 -5.31
C ARG A 218 -17.68 -16.94 -5.37
N THR A 219 -18.65 -17.67 -5.93
CA THR A 219 -18.58 -19.13 -6.09
C THR A 219 -17.84 -19.59 -7.34
N ASP A 220 -17.72 -18.72 -8.35
CA ASP A 220 -17.18 -19.10 -9.67
C ASP A 220 -15.83 -18.42 -9.95
N VAL A 221 -15.65 -17.19 -9.44
CA VAL A 221 -14.42 -16.41 -9.60
C VAL A 221 -13.93 -15.96 -8.24
N ARG A 222 -12.63 -16.07 -8.02
CA ARG A 222 -11.93 -15.59 -6.82
C ARG A 222 -10.79 -14.66 -7.21
N ALA A 223 -10.52 -13.64 -6.40
CA ALA A 223 -9.30 -12.87 -6.57
C ALA A 223 -8.09 -13.72 -6.14
N GLU A 224 -7.06 -13.81 -6.98
CA GLU A 224 -5.75 -14.32 -6.57
C GLU A 224 -4.65 -13.38 -7.04
N THR A 225 -3.56 -13.34 -6.30
CA THR A 225 -2.39 -12.55 -6.63
C THR A 225 -1.17 -13.40 -6.90
N SER A 226 -0.34 -12.92 -7.82
CA SER A 226 1.05 -13.31 -7.98
C SER A 226 1.93 -12.13 -7.60
N VAL A 227 3.10 -12.41 -7.06
CA VAL A 227 4.04 -11.34 -6.69
C VAL A 227 5.04 -11.08 -7.80
N ILE A 228 5.20 -9.80 -8.11
CA ILE A 228 6.15 -9.30 -9.11
C ILE A 228 7.34 -8.69 -8.38
N CYS A 229 8.54 -9.06 -8.81
CA CYS A 229 9.80 -8.46 -8.37
C CYS A 229 10.56 -7.95 -9.59
N VAL A 230 11.30 -6.85 -9.44
CA VAL A 230 12.11 -6.28 -10.52
C VAL A 230 13.54 -6.09 -10.03
N MET A 231 14.50 -6.56 -10.83
CA MET A 231 15.93 -6.33 -10.62
C MET A 231 16.45 -5.34 -11.66
N LYS A 232 17.46 -4.56 -11.27
CA LYS A 232 18.19 -3.67 -12.18
C LYS A 232 19.55 -4.29 -12.52
N LEU A 233 19.81 -4.43 -13.81
CA LEU A 233 21.10 -4.82 -14.36
C LEU A 233 22.04 -3.61 -14.51
N GLU A 234 23.32 -3.87 -14.36
CA GLU A 234 24.40 -2.96 -14.76
C GLU A 234 24.52 -2.92 -16.29
N PRO A 235 25.03 -1.82 -16.88
CA PRO A 235 25.09 -1.67 -18.35
C PRO A 235 25.78 -2.82 -19.08
N HIS A 236 26.83 -3.41 -18.50
CA HIS A 236 27.56 -4.54 -19.09
C HIS A 236 26.80 -5.87 -18.99
N GLU A 237 25.87 -6.01 -18.03
CA GLU A 237 25.03 -7.20 -17.85
C GLU A 237 23.87 -7.22 -18.85
N ILE A 238 23.39 -6.06 -19.31
CA ILE A 238 22.28 -5.97 -20.28
C ILE A 238 22.63 -6.76 -21.55
N GLU A 239 23.84 -6.57 -22.08
CA GLU A 239 24.31 -7.27 -23.29
C GLU A 239 24.40 -8.78 -23.07
N LYS A 240 24.73 -9.23 -21.85
CA LYS A 240 24.82 -10.65 -21.49
C LYS A 240 23.44 -11.31 -21.47
N TYR A 241 22.40 -10.62 -20.99
CA TYR A 241 21.08 -11.20 -20.79
C TYR A 241 20.03 -10.83 -21.84
N LYS A 242 20.28 -9.87 -22.75
CA LYS A 242 19.26 -9.39 -23.71
C LYS A 242 18.62 -10.47 -24.59
N ASP A 243 19.35 -11.56 -24.87
CA ASP A 243 18.93 -12.62 -25.79
C ASP A 243 18.45 -13.90 -25.09
N ILE A 244 18.35 -13.90 -23.75
CA ILE A 244 17.76 -15.04 -23.04
C ILE A 244 16.29 -15.21 -23.43
N PRO A 245 15.74 -16.44 -23.35
CA PRO A 245 14.31 -16.61 -23.53
C PRO A 245 13.58 -16.21 -22.25
N ILE A 246 12.26 -16.13 -22.31
CA ILE A 246 11.46 -16.18 -21.08
C ILE A 246 11.69 -17.57 -20.47
N ILE A 247 11.90 -17.66 -19.17
CA ILE A 247 11.98 -18.94 -18.46
C ILE A 247 10.86 -18.97 -17.44
N ASP A 248 9.96 -19.94 -17.56
CA ASP A 248 8.72 -20.06 -16.78
C ASP A 248 8.61 -21.48 -16.27
N ASP A 249 8.95 -21.67 -14.99
CA ASP A 249 8.67 -22.91 -14.28
C ASP A 249 7.28 -22.79 -13.65
N PHE A 250 6.34 -23.61 -14.13
CA PHE A 250 4.95 -23.56 -13.67
C PHE A 250 4.76 -23.95 -12.21
N GLU A 251 5.80 -24.48 -11.59
CA GLU A 251 5.86 -24.86 -10.20
C GLU A 251 6.71 -23.90 -9.36
N GLN A 252 7.37 -22.88 -9.93
CA GLN A 252 8.26 -21.99 -9.16
C GLN A 252 8.12 -20.51 -9.49
N GLY A 253 8.29 -20.11 -10.75
CA GLY A 253 8.33 -18.69 -11.11
C GLY A 253 8.60 -18.42 -12.59
N ILE A 254 8.60 -17.14 -12.95
CA ILE A 254 8.86 -16.64 -14.30
C ILE A 254 9.96 -15.59 -14.25
N ILE A 255 10.91 -15.64 -15.18
CA ILE A 255 11.89 -14.59 -15.47
C ILE A 255 11.78 -14.14 -16.93
N PHE A 256 11.83 -12.83 -17.14
CA PHE A 256 11.79 -12.21 -18.46
C PHE A 256 13.20 -11.72 -18.87
N PRO A 257 13.47 -11.64 -20.18
CA PRO A 257 14.63 -10.91 -20.68
C PRO A 257 14.60 -9.44 -20.21
N PRO A 258 15.76 -8.79 -20.05
CA PRO A 258 15.79 -7.38 -19.65
C PRO A 258 15.14 -6.49 -20.71
N ASP A 259 14.46 -5.42 -20.26
CA ASP A 259 14.05 -4.35 -21.16
C ASP A 259 15.23 -3.47 -21.60
N GLU A 260 14.97 -2.48 -22.45
CA GLU A 260 15.99 -1.52 -22.92
C GLU A 260 16.66 -0.71 -21.79
N ASN A 261 16.05 -0.67 -20.59
CA ASN A 261 16.59 -0.02 -19.42
C ASN A 261 17.35 -1.01 -18.51
N GLY A 262 17.49 -2.29 -18.88
CA GLY A 262 18.13 -3.28 -18.03
C GLY A 262 17.27 -3.73 -16.84
N LEU A 263 15.94 -3.59 -16.91
CA LEU A 263 15.04 -4.12 -15.89
C LEU A 263 14.66 -5.56 -16.22
N ILE A 264 14.99 -6.48 -15.30
CA ILE A 264 14.53 -7.87 -15.35
C ILE A 264 13.33 -8.00 -14.43
N LYS A 265 12.22 -8.51 -14.99
CA LYS A 265 11.00 -8.80 -14.22
C LYS A 265 10.96 -10.28 -13.85
N LEU A 266 10.62 -10.54 -12.59
CA LEU A 266 10.35 -11.83 -12.00
C LEU A 266 8.89 -11.92 -11.56
N CYS A 267 8.30 -13.11 -11.61
CA CYS A 267 6.97 -13.39 -11.10
C CYS A 267 7.00 -14.69 -10.29
N SER A 268 6.40 -14.70 -9.10
CA SER A 268 6.06 -15.95 -8.43
C SER A 268 4.82 -16.58 -9.08
N VAL A 269 4.81 -17.90 -9.23
CA VAL A 269 3.59 -18.67 -9.59
C VAL A 269 2.90 -19.27 -8.36
N ARG A 270 3.35 -18.88 -7.16
CA ARG A 270 2.71 -19.23 -5.88
C ARG A 270 1.56 -18.27 -5.62
N LEU A 271 0.38 -18.68 -6.07
CA LEU A 271 -0.82 -17.87 -6.04
C LEU A 271 -1.33 -17.69 -4.60
N VAL A 272 -1.76 -16.47 -4.28
CA VAL A 272 -2.24 -16.12 -2.94
C VAL A 272 -3.64 -15.51 -3.01
N THR A 273 -4.52 -15.92 -2.10
CA THR A 273 -5.89 -15.37 -1.94
C THR A 273 -5.92 -14.26 -0.89
N ASN A 274 -7.06 -13.57 -0.77
CA ASN A 274 -7.32 -12.62 0.30
C ASN A 274 -8.77 -12.76 0.79
N TYR A 275 -8.98 -13.79 1.61
CA TYR A 275 -10.22 -14.03 2.36
C TYR A 275 -10.29 -13.25 3.67
N PHE A 276 -9.20 -12.59 4.07
CA PHE A 276 -9.11 -11.75 5.27
C PHE A 276 -10.05 -10.52 5.26
N ASN A 277 -10.66 -10.20 4.12
CA ASN A 277 -11.55 -9.04 4.01
C ASN A 277 -12.92 -9.27 4.72
N HIS A 278 -13.18 -8.51 5.78
CA HIS A 278 -14.43 -8.60 6.56
C HIS A 278 -15.66 -7.98 5.88
N VAL A 279 -15.49 -7.12 4.87
CA VAL A 279 -16.60 -6.48 4.13
C VAL A 279 -17.28 -7.48 3.19
N HIS A 280 -16.50 -8.36 2.57
CA HIS A 280 -16.98 -9.36 1.62
C HIS A 280 -16.75 -10.78 2.15
N SER A 281 -17.37 -11.08 3.29
CA SER A 281 -17.27 -12.41 3.93
C SER A 281 -17.52 -13.55 2.93
N GLY A 282 -16.66 -14.57 2.99
CA GLY A 282 -16.71 -15.74 2.10
C GLY A 282 -16.17 -15.52 0.69
N ALA A 283 -15.59 -14.35 0.39
CA ALA A 283 -14.96 -14.07 -0.90
C ALA A 283 -13.48 -13.74 -0.77
N SER A 284 -12.67 -14.26 -1.70
CA SER A 284 -11.34 -13.69 -1.92
C SER A 284 -11.48 -12.45 -2.78
N VAL A 285 -11.02 -11.31 -2.29
CA VAL A 285 -11.17 -10.00 -2.95
C VAL A 285 -9.85 -9.30 -3.19
N LEU A 286 -9.85 -8.39 -4.14
CA LEU A 286 -8.70 -7.58 -4.53
C LEU A 286 -8.08 -6.83 -3.33
N HIS A 287 -6.75 -6.96 -3.15
CA HIS A 287 -5.91 -6.15 -2.25
C HIS A 287 -4.93 -5.32 -3.07
N SER A 288 -5.45 -4.31 -3.76
CA SER A 288 -4.74 -3.67 -4.89
C SER A 288 -3.60 -2.76 -4.45
N VAL A 289 -2.62 -2.56 -5.33
CA VAL A 289 -1.59 -1.50 -5.19
C VAL A 289 -2.21 -0.08 -5.25
N GLY A 290 -3.43 0.07 -5.77
CA GLY A 290 -4.17 1.33 -5.73
C GLY A 290 -4.59 1.73 -4.31
N ASP A 291 -4.96 0.75 -3.49
CA ASP A 291 -5.38 0.92 -2.09
C ASP A 291 -4.20 0.77 -1.11
N TYR A 292 -3.26 -0.11 -1.44
CA TYR A 292 -2.11 -0.47 -0.61
C TYR A 292 -0.81 -0.24 -1.42
N PRO A 293 -0.43 1.02 -1.70
CA PRO A 293 0.68 1.34 -2.62
C PRO A 293 2.06 0.96 -2.08
N PHE A 294 2.15 0.67 -0.78
CA PHE A 294 3.39 0.27 -0.11
C PHE A 294 3.53 -1.26 0.03
N ASP A 295 2.52 -2.03 -0.36
CA ASP A 295 2.59 -3.48 -0.32
C ASP A 295 3.65 -4.02 -1.29
N GLY A 296 4.58 -4.79 -0.74
CA GLY A 296 5.69 -5.40 -1.47
C GLY A 296 5.52 -6.91 -1.72
N CYS A 297 6.65 -7.62 -1.71
CA CYS A 297 6.75 -9.07 -1.94
C CYS A 297 6.93 -9.85 -0.62
N PRO A 298 5.88 -10.48 -0.03
CA PRO A 298 5.95 -11.27 1.22
C PRO A 298 7.23 -12.09 1.39
N ARG A 299 7.77 -12.17 2.61
CA ARG A 299 9.13 -12.70 2.85
C ARG A 299 9.29 -14.12 2.31
N GLU A 300 8.29 -14.95 2.52
CA GLU A 300 8.25 -16.34 2.08
C GLU A 300 8.32 -16.43 0.55
N LEU A 301 7.58 -15.56 -0.15
CA LEU A 301 7.57 -15.49 -1.61
C LEU A 301 8.90 -14.95 -2.15
N GLU A 302 9.52 -13.99 -1.47
CA GLU A 302 10.87 -13.53 -1.81
C GLU A 302 11.88 -14.68 -1.73
N VAL A 303 11.87 -15.47 -0.65
CA VAL A 303 12.78 -16.61 -0.48
C VAL A 303 12.59 -17.65 -1.61
N GLU A 304 11.34 -17.94 -1.96
CA GLU A 304 11.00 -18.86 -3.05
C GLU A 304 11.44 -18.33 -4.42
N ILE A 305 11.20 -17.05 -4.73
CA ILE A 305 11.66 -16.42 -5.97
C ILE A 305 13.18 -16.44 -6.06
N ARG A 306 13.90 -16.13 -4.98
CA ARG A 306 15.37 -16.14 -4.97
C ARG A 306 15.94 -17.54 -5.18
N LYS A 307 15.30 -18.56 -4.62
CA LYS A 307 15.64 -19.96 -4.89
C LYS A 307 15.48 -20.28 -6.38
N PHE A 308 14.33 -19.92 -6.96
CA PHE A 308 14.06 -20.09 -8.39
C PHE A 308 15.11 -19.41 -9.27
N VAL A 309 15.45 -18.14 -9.01
CA VAL A 309 16.50 -17.42 -9.76
C VAL A 309 17.85 -18.14 -9.66
N ARG A 310 18.19 -18.66 -8.47
CA ARG A 310 19.45 -19.39 -8.25
C ARG A 310 19.58 -20.65 -9.10
N GLU A 311 18.47 -21.29 -9.48
CA GLU A 311 18.47 -22.50 -10.30
C GLU A 311 18.83 -22.24 -11.77
N MET A 312 18.69 -21.00 -12.26
CA MET A 312 18.93 -20.63 -13.67
C MET A 312 20.08 -19.61 -13.84
N ILE A 313 20.13 -18.60 -12.96
CA ILE A 313 21.08 -17.49 -12.99
C ILE A 313 21.60 -17.21 -11.56
N PRO A 314 22.47 -18.09 -11.01
CA PRO A 314 23.00 -17.99 -9.64
C PRO A 314 23.55 -16.61 -9.27
N GLU A 315 24.24 -15.94 -10.20
CA GLU A 315 24.88 -14.64 -9.98
C GLU A 315 23.89 -13.48 -9.75
N LEU A 316 22.61 -13.64 -10.14
CA LEU A 316 21.57 -12.64 -9.90
C LEU A 316 20.66 -12.98 -8.70
N ALA A 317 20.79 -14.17 -8.09
CA ALA A 317 19.85 -14.66 -7.09
C ALA A 317 19.71 -13.76 -5.85
N ASP A 318 20.82 -13.13 -5.44
CA ASP A 318 20.88 -12.29 -4.25
C ASP A 318 20.86 -10.78 -4.59
N ARG A 319 20.62 -10.40 -5.86
CA ARG A 319 20.48 -9.01 -6.29
C ARG A 319 19.28 -8.36 -5.58
N PRO A 320 19.40 -7.11 -5.07
CA PRO A 320 18.26 -6.39 -4.51
C PRO A 320 17.15 -6.15 -5.55
N PHE A 321 15.90 -6.22 -5.10
CA PHE A 321 14.77 -5.82 -5.93
C PHE A 321 14.62 -4.30 -5.87
N VAL A 322 14.57 -3.64 -7.02
CA VAL A 322 14.34 -2.19 -7.13
C VAL A 322 12.85 -1.84 -7.12
N HIS A 323 11.98 -2.84 -7.30
CA HIS A 323 10.54 -2.71 -7.20
C HIS A 323 9.90 -4.06 -6.90
N THR A 324 8.88 -4.07 -6.05
CA THR A 324 8.02 -5.23 -5.83
C THR A 324 6.56 -4.80 -5.74
N ARG A 325 5.64 -5.67 -6.12
CA ARG A 325 4.19 -5.46 -5.97
C ARG A 325 3.41 -6.76 -6.09
N GLN A 326 2.19 -6.75 -5.57
CA GLN A 326 1.18 -7.78 -5.82
C GLN A 326 0.42 -7.49 -7.13
N CYS A 327 0.16 -8.53 -7.93
CA CYS A 327 -0.57 -8.46 -9.20
C CYS A 327 -1.78 -9.40 -9.16
N TRP A 328 -2.97 -8.80 -9.06
CA TRP A 328 -4.24 -9.51 -8.84
C TRP A 328 -4.98 -9.83 -10.14
N ASP A 329 -5.44 -11.07 -10.29
CA ASP A 329 -6.34 -11.51 -11.37
C ASP A 329 -7.60 -12.19 -10.81
N GLY A 330 -8.65 -12.22 -11.63
CA GLY A 330 -9.81 -13.05 -11.38
C GLY A 330 -9.53 -14.47 -11.85
N MET A 331 -9.67 -15.44 -10.95
CA MET A 331 -9.40 -16.85 -11.21
C MET A 331 -10.69 -17.64 -11.19
N ALA A 332 -11.01 -18.26 -12.32
CA ALA A 332 -12.07 -19.26 -12.39
C ALA A 332 -11.59 -20.62 -11.87
N SER A 333 -12.49 -21.43 -11.30
CA SER A 333 -12.15 -22.77 -10.79
C SER A 333 -11.59 -23.72 -11.86
N ASP A 334 -12.05 -23.59 -13.10
CA ASP A 334 -11.62 -24.37 -14.26
C ASP A 334 -10.59 -23.62 -15.13
N LEU A 335 -10.07 -22.49 -14.63
CA LEU A 335 -9.12 -21.59 -15.29
C LEU A 335 -9.59 -21.06 -16.66
N ASN A 336 -10.87 -21.20 -17.03
CA ASN A 336 -11.38 -20.64 -18.26
C ASN A 336 -11.87 -19.21 -18.10
N PHE A 337 -11.86 -18.42 -19.18
CA PHE A 337 -12.49 -17.11 -19.16
C PHE A 337 -13.98 -17.22 -18.85
N ARG A 338 -14.54 -16.14 -18.30
CA ARG A 338 -15.98 -15.94 -18.21
C ARG A 338 -16.36 -14.86 -19.19
N ILE A 339 -16.85 -15.29 -20.35
CA ILE A 339 -17.39 -14.46 -21.43
C ILE A 339 -18.79 -15.00 -21.70
N CYS A 340 -19.75 -14.55 -20.88
CA CYS A 340 -21.11 -15.10 -20.89
C CYS A 340 -22.13 -14.11 -20.31
N PRO A 341 -23.44 -14.32 -20.54
CA PRO A 341 -24.47 -13.68 -19.75
C PRO A 341 -24.35 -14.12 -18.28
N TYR A 342 -24.64 -13.21 -17.34
CA TYR A 342 -24.78 -13.58 -15.93
C TYR A 342 -26.11 -14.32 -15.72
N PRO A 343 -26.16 -15.41 -14.93
CA PRO A 343 -27.38 -16.21 -14.74
C PRO A 343 -28.57 -15.39 -14.23
N ASP A 344 -29.77 -15.74 -14.68
CA ASP A 344 -31.06 -15.21 -14.23
C ASP A 344 -31.21 -13.68 -14.26
N THR A 345 -30.33 -12.98 -14.98
CA THR A 345 -30.29 -11.52 -15.06
C THR A 345 -30.24 -11.08 -16.51
N LYS A 346 -31.25 -10.32 -16.97
CA LYS A 346 -31.25 -9.77 -18.33
C LYS A 346 -30.24 -8.63 -18.44
N ASN A 347 -29.57 -8.54 -19.59
CA ASN A 347 -28.65 -7.46 -19.98
C ASN A 347 -27.37 -7.31 -19.15
N LEU A 348 -27.08 -8.24 -18.24
CA LEU A 348 -25.80 -8.31 -17.53
C LEU A 348 -24.90 -9.38 -18.15
N TYR A 349 -23.70 -8.99 -18.53
CA TYR A 349 -22.69 -9.86 -19.13
C TYR A 349 -21.41 -9.81 -18.32
N ILE A 350 -20.71 -10.92 -18.25
CA ILE A 350 -19.40 -11.06 -17.62
C ILE A 350 -18.36 -11.22 -18.72
N ALA A 351 -17.25 -10.48 -18.61
CA ALA A 351 -16.09 -10.58 -19.50
C ALA A 351 -14.80 -10.45 -18.67
N THR A 352 -14.42 -11.51 -17.97
CA THR A 352 -13.31 -11.51 -17.00
C THR A 352 -12.76 -12.93 -16.78
N ALA A 353 -12.19 -13.17 -15.59
CA ALA A 353 -11.53 -14.40 -15.18
C ALA A 353 -10.32 -14.72 -16.07
N GLY A 354 -9.40 -13.76 -16.20
CA GLY A 354 -8.19 -13.91 -17.01
C GLY A 354 -7.34 -15.13 -16.63
N SER A 355 -7.54 -15.65 -15.42
CA SER A 355 -7.00 -16.91 -14.93
C SER A 355 -5.47 -17.00 -15.13
N ASN A 356 -4.78 -15.90 -14.85
CA ASN A 356 -3.34 -15.66 -15.01
C ASN A 356 -2.81 -15.79 -16.44
N HIS A 357 -3.68 -15.83 -17.45
CA HIS A 357 -3.26 -16.02 -18.83
C HIS A 357 -4.00 -15.16 -19.86
N GLY A 358 -4.90 -14.27 -19.41
CA GLY A 358 -5.76 -13.47 -20.29
C GLY A 358 -5.06 -12.35 -21.07
N PHE A 359 -3.99 -11.75 -20.55
CA PHE A 359 -3.39 -10.55 -21.15
C PHE A 359 -3.01 -10.70 -22.63
N LYS A 360 -2.43 -11.84 -23.01
CA LYS A 360 -1.95 -12.05 -24.39
C LYS A 360 -3.03 -11.86 -25.43
N PHE A 361 -4.29 -12.13 -25.06
CA PHE A 361 -5.45 -11.99 -25.92
C PHE A 361 -6.00 -10.55 -26.00
N LEU A 362 -5.37 -9.55 -25.36
CA LEU A 362 -5.72 -8.13 -25.46
C LEU A 362 -6.11 -7.70 -26.89
N PRO A 363 -5.38 -8.08 -27.96
CA PRO A 363 -5.71 -7.65 -29.31
C PRO A 363 -7.02 -8.20 -29.86
N ILE A 364 -7.51 -9.34 -29.36
CA ILE A 364 -8.64 -10.06 -29.97
C ILE A 364 -9.77 -10.39 -28.99
N ILE A 365 -9.55 -10.36 -27.68
CA ILE A 365 -10.53 -10.91 -26.72
C ILE A 365 -11.87 -10.17 -26.76
N GLY A 366 -11.82 -8.85 -26.97
CA GLY A 366 -13.00 -8.00 -27.16
C GLY A 366 -13.83 -8.40 -28.38
N LYS A 367 -13.22 -8.90 -29.46
CA LYS A 367 -13.93 -9.44 -30.63
C LYS A 367 -14.95 -10.49 -30.22
N TYR A 368 -14.53 -11.43 -29.38
CA TYR A 368 -15.37 -12.52 -28.91
C TYR A 368 -16.42 -12.07 -27.88
N VAL A 369 -16.11 -11.05 -27.09
CA VAL A 369 -17.13 -10.40 -26.23
C VAL A 369 -18.21 -9.78 -27.12
N VAL A 370 -17.86 -9.09 -28.20
CA VAL A 370 -18.88 -8.56 -29.12
C VAL A 370 -19.62 -9.67 -29.87
N ASP A 371 -18.94 -10.75 -30.28
CA ASP A 371 -19.60 -11.93 -30.86
C ASP A 371 -20.64 -12.54 -29.91
N LEU A 372 -20.37 -12.55 -28.60
CA LEU A 372 -21.36 -12.95 -27.61
C LEU A 372 -22.58 -12.00 -27.61
N LEU A 373 -22.35 -10.68 -27.61
CA LEU A 373 -23.42 -9.68 -27.55
C LEU A 373 -24.30 -9.65 -28.80
N GLU A 374 -23.76 -10.11 -29.94
CA GLU A 374 -24.40 -10.20 -31.25
C GLU A 374 -24.90 -11.63 -31.58
N ASP A 375 -24.86 -12.54 -30.61
CA ASP A 375 -25.29 -13.93 -30.73
C ASP A 375 -24.59 -14.71 -31.87
N SER A 376 -23.33 -14.35 -32.18
CA SER A 376 -22.49 -14.96 -33.21
C SER A 376 -21.27 -15.72 -32.68
N LEU A 377 -21.10 -15.82 -31.36
CA LEU A 377 -20.00 -16.57 -30.73
C LEU A 377 -20.11 -18.07 -31.06
N ASP A 378 -18.98 -18.67 -31.46
CA ASP A 378 -18.84 -20.11 -31.69
C ASP A 378 -19.41 -20.92 -30.52
N SER A 379 -20.14 -22.00 -30.80
CA SER A 379 -20.83 -22.79 -29.77
C SER A 379 -19.86 -23.49 -28.81
N GLY A 380 -18.69 -23.87 -29.30
CA GLY A 380 -17.61 -24.44 -28.49
C GLY A 380 -17.06 -23.43 -27.49
N LEU A 381 -16.71 -22.23 -27.96
CA LEU A 381 -16.27 -21.12 -27.09
C LEU A 381 -17.38 -20.67 -26.12
N LYS A 382 -18.63 -20.61 -26.59
CA LYS A 382 -19.80 -20.27 -25.76
C LYS A 382 -19.98 -21.26 -24.61
N ASN A 383 -19.75 -22.56 -24.85
CA ASN A 383 -19.78 -23.57 -23.80
C ASN A 383 -18.53 -23.53 -22.90
N LEU A 384 -17.36 -23.29 -23.46
CA LEU A 384 -16.09 -23.20 -22.71
C LEU A 384 -16.12 -22.04 -21.70
N TRP A 385 -16.62 -20.88 -22.13
CA TRP A 385 -16.63 -19.64 -21.33
C TRP A 385 -17.96 -19.36 -20.61
N SER A 386 -18.88 -20.34 -20.59
CA SER A 386 -20.13 -20.21 -19.87
C SER A 386 -19.89 -20.08 -18.36
N TRP A 387 -20.85 -19.51 -17.64
CA TRP A 387 -20.86 -19.55 -16.18
C TRP A 387 -20.86 -21.00 -15.67
N LYS A 388 -20.04 -21.33 -14.66
CA LYS A 388 -19.87 -22.72 -14.18
C LYS A 388 -20.23 -22.95 -12.71
N PHE A 389 -20.55 -21.91 -11.94
CA PHE A 389 -20.85 -22.02 -10.50
C PHE A 389 -19.74 -22.76 -9.74
N GLY A 390 -18.48 -22.51 -10.07
CA GLY A 390 -17.31 -23.10 -9.44
C GLY A 390 -16.97 -24.53 -9.87
N LYS A 391 -17.77 -25.14 -10.76
CA LYS A 391 -17.54 -26.51 -11.23
C LYS A 391 -16.31 -26.60 -12.12
N LYS A 392 -15.58 -27.71 -11.97
CA LYS A 392 -14.45 -28.09 -12.82
C LYS A 392 -14.81 -29.32 -13.68
N PRO A 393 -14.31 -29.42 -14.91
CA PRO A 393 -14.34 -30.67 -15.67
C PRO A 393 -13.59 -31.79 -14.97
N ASP A 394 -14.00 -33.05 -15.17
CA ASP A 394 -13.34 -34.22 -14.56
C ASP A 394 -11.89 -34.41 -15.06
N ASP A 395 -11.60 -33.97 -16.29
CA ASP A 395 -10.29 -34.04 -16.94
C ASP A 395 -9.46 -32.75 -16.78
N PHE A 396 -9.85 -31.88 -15.84
CA PHE A 396 -9.17 -30.61 -15.60
C PHE A 396 -7.72 -30.84 -15.10
N GLN A 397 -6.77 -30.23 -15.80
CA GLN A 397 -5.35 -30.20 -15.43
C GLN A 397 -4.98 -28.79 -14.97
N ASP A 398 -4.62 -28.67 -13.69
CA ASP A 398 -4.08 -27.43 -13.14
C ASP A 398 -2.55 -27.39 -13.39
N PRO A 399 -2.03 -26.43 -14.18
CA PRO A 399 -0.59 -26.29 -14.34
C PRO A 399 0.11 -25.74 -13.09
N HIS A 400 -0.64 -25.29 -12.07
CA HIS A 400 -0.09 -24.78 -10.81
C HIS A 400 -0.59 -25.65 -9.64
N PRO A 401 0.12 -26.76 -9.36
CA PRO A 401 -0.40 -27.81 -8.48
C PRO A 401 -0.32 -27.46 -6.99
N PHE A 402 0.48 -26.44 -6.62
CA PHE A 402 0.68 -26.07 -5.23
C PHE A 402 -0.62 -25.55 -4.57
N PRO A 403 -0.82 -25.87 -3.27
CA PRO A 403 -1.90 -25.29 -2.49
C PRO A 403 -1.82 -23.77 -2.49
N ARG A 404 -3.00 -23.13 -2.53
CA ARG A 404 -3.10 -21.68 -2.42
C ARG A 404 -2.88 -21.30 -0.96
N ARG A 405 -2.12 -20.23 -0.74
CA ARG A 405 -2.00 -19.58 0.57
C ARG A 405 -2.95 -18.39 0.62
N ASP A 406 -3.31 -17.95 1.81
CA ASP A 406 -4.02 -16.68 1.98
C ASP A 406 -3.08 -15.57 2.45
N LEU A 407 -3.40 -14.31 2.14
CA LEU A 407 -2.62 -13.15 2.55
C LEU A 407 -2.43 -13.12 4.07
N ASN A 408 -3.40 -13.60 4.85
CA ASN A 408 -3.30 -13.64 6.32
C ASN A 408 -2.28 -14.67 6.86
N GLU A 409 -1.78 -15.58 6.03
CA GLU A 409 -0.80 -16.61 6.39
C GLU A 409 0.65 -16.18 6.11
N LEU A 410 0.86 -15.05 5.43
CA LEU A 410 2.17 -14.59 4.96
C LEU A 410 2.73 -13.44 5.78
N THR A 411 4.05 -13.43 6.02
CA THR A 411 4.72 -12.32 6.72
C THR A 411 5.14 -11.22 5.76
N VAL A 412 4.95 -9.96 6.18
CA VAL A 412 5.41 -8.78 5.44
C VAL A 412 6.96 -8.79 5.41
N PRO A 413 7.60 -8.42 4.28
CA PRO A 413 9.01 -8.73 4.03
C PRO A 413 9.97 -7.85 4.80
N GLU A 414 11.04 -8.45 5.32
CA GLU A 414 12.18 -7.72 5.89
C GLU A 414 12.83 -6.76 4.86
N SER A 415 12.72 -7.04 3.56
CA SER A 415 13.16 -6.15 2.48
C SER A 415 12.30 -4.88 2.34
N TYR A 416 11.01 -4.93 2.66
CA TYR A 416 10.15 -3.74 2.80
C TYR A 416 10.55 -2.91 4.02
N LEU A 417 10.87 -3.58 5.14
CA LEU A 417 11.42 -2.91 6.32
C LEU A 417 12.79 -2.26 6.02
N ARG A 418 13.65 -2.92 5.24
CA ARG A 418 14.96 -2.38 4.82
C ARG A 418 14.86 -1.28 3.77
N ASP A 419 13.91 -1.31 2.83
CA ASP A 419 13.71 -0.25 1.83
C ASP A 419 13.12 1.03 2.49
N ILE A 420 12.33 0.87 3.57
CA ILE A 420 11.97 1.98 4.48
C ILE A 420 13.21 2.53 5.19
N GLU A 421 14.10 1.65 5.68
CA GLU A 421 15.37 2.04 6.32
C GLU A 421 16.37 2.69 5.34
N GLU A 422 16.44 2.24 4.09
CA GLU A 422 17.33 2.77 3.06
C GLU A 422 16.83 4.12 2.53
N LYS A 423 15.52 4.30 2.37
CA LYS A 423 14.93 5.60 2.02
C LYS A 423 15.03 6.60 3.17
N ALA A 424 15.02 6.15 4.42
CA ALA A 424 15.41 6.97 5.56
C ALA A 424 16.90 7.39 5.48
N ASN A 425 17.77 6.54 4.94
CA ASN A 425 19.19 6.83 4.72
C ASN A 425 19.50 7.65 3.45
N ILE A 426 18.63 7.74 2.44
CA ILE A 426 18.86 8.60 1.24
C ILE A 426 18.88 10.10 1.59
N ASN A 427 18.35 10.50 2.75
CA ASN A 427 18.54 11.85 3.28
C ASN A 427 20.00 12.16 3.68
N SER A 428 20.91 11.17 3.67
CA SER A 428 22.36 11.38 3.87
C SER A 428 23.12 11.79 2.60
N GLN A 429 22.49 11.80 1.40
CA GLN A 429 23.12 12.23 0.15
C GLN A 429 22.88 13.69 -0.24
N PHE A 430 22.43 14.54 0.68
CA PHE A 430 22.55 16.01 0.56
C PHE A 430 23.91 16.54 1.08
N SER A 431 24.99 15.76 0.95
CA SER A 431 26.34 16.15 1.35
C SER A 431 27.18 16.79 0.21
N PHE A 432 26.59 17.17 -0.93
CA PHE A 432 27.33 17.76 -2.06
C PHE A 432 27.07 19.25 -2.35
N LEU A 433 26.62 20.04 -1.35
CA LEU A 433 26.50 21.51 -1.46
C LEU A 433 27.06 22.30 -0.26
N ALA A 434 28.07 21.78 0.45
CA ALA A 434 28.90 22.58 1.34
C ALA A 434 30.38 22.26 1.11
N GLY A 435 31.01 22.98 0.18
CA GLY A 435 32.46 22.97 0.02
C GLY A 435 33.17 23.75 1.14
N ALA A 436 34.41 23.33 1.38
CA ALA A 436 35.60 24.06 1.86
C ALA A 436 35.39 25.46 2.47
N ASP A 437 36.06 25.89 3.53
CA ASP A 437 37.05 25.32 4.45
C ASP A 437 37.07 26.31 5.64
N ASP A 438 37.58 25.87 6.78
CA ASP A 438 38.82 26.40 7.37
C ASP A 438 38.80 26.68 8.88
N SER A 439 39.80 26.11 9.55
CA SER A 439 40.49 26.81 10.63
C SER A 439 41.97 26.47 10.54
N THR A 440 42.77 27.36 9.96
CA THR A 440 43.78 28.16 10.68
C THR A 440 44.72 28.88 9.70
N ALA A 441 44.65 30.22 9.65
CA ALA A 441 45.79 31.11 9.92
C ALA A 441 45.52 32.56 9.45
N LEU A 442 45.77 33.47 10.39
CA LEU A 442 46.09 34.89 10.26
C LEU A 442 46.63 35.36 8.88
N SER A 443 46.03 36.43 8.32
CA SER A 443 46.61 37.79 8.27
C SER A 443 46.09 38.63 7.09
N ASP A 444 45.93 39.93 7.39
CA ASP A 444 46.07 41.10 6.52
C ASP A 444 45.05 41.45 5.41
N THR A 445 44.21 42.41 5.81
CA THR A 445 43.95 43.72 5.18
C THR A 445 43.44 43.82 3.74
N SER A 446 42.27 44.45 3.67
CA SER A 446 41.85 45.47 2.70
C SER A 446 41.67 45.01 1.25
N GLN A 447 40.41 45.01 0.78
CA GLN A 447 39.91 45.96 -0.22
C GLN A 447 38.50 45.62 -0.69
N PHE A 448 37.72 46.69 -0.93
CA PHE A 448 36.45 46.80 -1.66
C PHE A 448 35.11 46.50 -0.97
N SER A 449 34.34 47.60 -0.88
CA SER A 449 32.95 47.76 -0.45
C SER A 449 31.96 47.45 -1.61
N PRO A 450 30.63 47.54 -1.40
CA PRO A 450 29.63 46.67 -1.99
C PRO A 450 28.95 47.24 -3.23
N THR A 451 28.33 46.37 -4.04
CA THR A 451 27.21 46.76 -4.93
C THR A 451 26.09 45.74 -4.83
N THR A 452 25.04 46.16 -4.12
CA THR A 452 23.62 46.10 -4.52
C THR A 452 23.24 45.11 -5.61
N GLU A 453 22.46 44.09 -5.23
CA GLU A 453 21.13 43.86 -5.79
C GLU A 453 20.31 42.99 -4.84
N ALA A 454 19.72 43.66 -3.85
CA ALA A 454 18.57 43.14 -3.12
C ALA A 454 17.31 43.63 -3.85
N SER A 455 16.70 42.78 -4.66
CA SER A 455 15.26 42.85 -4.92
C SER A 455 14.78 41.58 -5.61
N HIS A 456 13.79 40.95 -4.96
CA HIS A 456 13.06 39.74 -5.33
C HIS A 456 13.59 38.45 -4.67
N ILE A 457 13.23 38.29 -3.39
CA ILE A 457 12.44 37.16 -2.86
C ILE A 457 12.10 37.59 -1.41
N LYS A 458 10.94 38.22 -1.27
CA LYS A 458 10.17 38.17 -0.02
C LYS A 458 8.93 37.34 -0.36
N GLU A 459 8.58 36.45 0.57
CA GLU A 459 7.33 35.66 0.66
C GLU A 459 7.38 34.23 0.05
N LEU A 460 7.81 33.25 0.87
CA LEU A 460 6.94 32.23 1.52
C LEU A 460 7.78 31.19 2.32
N CYS A 461 7.67 31.34 3.65
CA CYS A 461 7.87 30.49 4.82
C CYS A 461 8.68 29.15 4.79
N PRO A 462 9.85 29.08 5.47
CA PRO A 462 10.52 27.82 5.86
C PRO A 462 9.73 26.95 6.85
N ALA A 463 8.85 27.53 7.67
CA ALA A 463 8.07 26.81 8.66
C ALA A 463 6.91 26.01 8.02
N GLU A 464 6.26 26.53 6.98
CA GLU A 464 5.22 25.79 6.23
C GLU A 464 5.79 24.57 5.51
N ILE A 465 6.99 24.70 4.92
CA ILE A 465 7.68 23.56 4.27
C ILE A 465 8.12 22.52 5.31
N PHE A 466 8.56 22.98 6.49
CA PHE A 466 8.92 22.09 7.58
C PHE A 466 7.70 21.36 8.17
N ILE A 467 6.59 22.08 8.40
CA ILE A 467 5.31 21.51 8.88
C ILE A 467 4.72 20.57 7.83
N GLN A 468 4.75 20.92 6.54
CA GLN A 468 4.31 20.02 5.48
C GLN A 468 5.16 18.75 5.45
N LYS A 469 6.49 18.85 5.55
CA LYS A 469 7.37 17.69 5.65
C LYS A 469 7.12 16.87 6.91
N LEU A 470 6.78 17.50 8.03
CA LEU A 470 6.42 16.81 9.27
C LEU A 470 5.08 16.08 9.15
N THR A 471 4.07 16.71 8.56
CA THR A 471 2.76 16.11 8.25
C THR A 471 2.90 14.97 7.26
N ASP A 472 3.77 15.12 6.26
CA ASP A 472 4.10 14.09 5.30
C ASP A 472 4.83 12.92 5.97
N ILE A 473 5.79 13.16 6.87
CA ILE A 473 6.50 12.11 7.61
C ILE A 473 5.56 11.41 8.61
N SER A 474 4.67 12.14 9.27
CA SER A 474 3.62 11.58 10.15
C SER A 474 2.64 10.71 9.37
N ALA A 475 2.21 11.18 8.18
CA ALA A 475 1.35 10.42 7.27
C ALA A 475 2.06 9.22 6.61
N LEU A 476 3.39 9.30 6.43
CA LEU A 476 4.25 8.21 5.95
C LEU A 476 4.49 7.15 7.02
N LEU A 477 4.42 7.51 8.30
CA LEU A 477 4.69 6.57 9.39
C LEU A 477 3.54 5.61 9.66
N HIS A 478 2.26 5.96 9.49
CA HIS A 478 1.19 4.95 9.58
C HIS A 478 -0.09 5.16 8.73
N PRO A 479 -0.67 4.06 8.18
CA PRO A 479 -1.62 4.09 7.06
C PRO A 479 -3.06 3.69 7.44
N TYR A 480 -3.43 3.69 8.72
CA TYR A 480 -4.75 3.22 9.17
C TYR A 480 -5.63 4.36 9.68
N ILE A 481 -6.60 4.77 8.86
CA ILE A 481 -7.86 5.40 9.32
C ILE A 481 -9.00 4.56 8.75
N GLN A 482 -9.63 3.73 9.59
CA GLN A 482 -10.86 3.02 9.24
C GLN A 482 -12.05 3.97 9.30
N THR A 483 -12.89 3.94 8.27
CA THR A 483 -14.12 4.75 8.17
C THR A 483 -15.33 3.84 8.09
N GLU A 484 -16.10 3.71 9.16
CA GLU A 484 -17.42 3.05 9.12
C GLU A 484 -18.54 4.08 8.86
N SER A 485 -19.78 3.65 8.65
CA SER A 485 -20.93 4.52 8.32
C SER A 485 -21.60 5.19 9.55
N CYS A 486 -22.53 6.12 9.28
CA CYS A 486 -23.05 7.17 10.17
C CYS A 486 -24.15 6.71 11.17
N GLN A 487 -24.07 7.14 12.44
CA GLN A 487 -25.21 7.25 13.36
C GLN A 487 -25.08 8.51 14.25
N GLN A 488 -26.22 9.05 14.70
CA GLN A 488 -26.30 10.24 15.56
C GLN A 488 -25.93 9.94 17.02
N LEU A 489 -25.17 10.85 17.63
CA LEU A 489 -24.77 10.90 19.05
C LEU A 489 -25.98 10.68 19.99
N ARG A 490 -25.90 9.67 20.85
CA ARG A 490 -26.75 9.55 22.06
C ARG A 490 -25.87 9.37 23.28
N VAL A 491 -26.11 10.20 24.29
CA VAL A 491 -25.51 10.08 25.62
C VAL A 491 -26.11 8.84 26.30
N GLY A 492 -25.29 7.86 26.65
CA GLY A 492 -25.71 6.71 27.45
C GLY A 492 -26.03 7.14 28.89
N GLU A 493 -27.00 6.47 29.53
CA GLU A 493 -27.26 6.65 30.97
C GLU A 493 -26.13 5.98 31.78
N ALA A 494 -25.47 6.77 32.63
CA ALA A 494 -24.51 6.36 33.67
C ALA A 494 -23.20 5.67 33.23
N GLY A 495 -22.13 6.46 33.08
CA GLY A 495 -20.74 6.02 33.29
C GLY A 495 -20.04 5.27 32.15
N GLU A 496 -20.77 4.88 31.10
CA GLU A 496 -20.20 4.30 29.88
C GLU A 496 -20.05 5.35 28.78
N PHE A 497 -18.83 5.45 28.23
CA PHE A 497 -18.50 6.46 27.24
C PHE A 497 -18.69 5.88 25.83
N VAL A 498 -19.68 6.40 25.11
CA VAL A 498 -20.05 5.93 23.76
C VAL A 498 -18.98 6.40 22.76
N PRO A 499 -18.45 5.51 21.90
CA PRO A 499 -17.54 5.90 20.83
C PRO A 499 -18.11 7.07 20.02
N PHE A 500 -17.31 8.11 19.83
CA PHE A 500 -17.72 9.31 19.10
C PHE A 500 -16.72 9.60 17.98
N ARG A 501 -17.10 10.45 17.03
CA ARG A 501 -16.24 10.75 15.89
C ARG A 501 -15.83 12.21 15.80
N LEU A 502 -14.54 12.43 15.60
CA LEU A 502 -13.97 13.75 15.32
C LEU A 502 -14.15 14.13 13.85
N LYS A 503 -14.40 15.40 13.57
CA LYS A 503 -14.36 15.93 12.19
C LYS A 503 -12.91 16.07 11.73
N SER A 504 -12.66 15.76 10.45
CA SER A 504 -11.38 16.03 9.82
C SER A 504 -11.29 17.52 9.41
N GLU A 505 -10.11 18.14 9.53
CA GLU A 505 -9.88 19.57 9.22
C GLU A 505 -10.12 19.90 7.74
N ASP A 506 -9.98 18.91 6.85
CA ASP A 506 -10.23 19.01 5.40
C ASP A 506 -11.70 18.75 4.99
N GLY A 507 -12.60 18.55 5.97
CA GLY A 507 -13.98 18.16 5.72
C GLY A 507 -14.15 16.70 5.25
N GLY A 508 -13.11 15.87 5.37
CA GLY A 508 -13.08 14.45 5.04
C GLY A 508 -13.66 13.53 6.12
N SER A 509 -13.24 12.26 6.08
CA SER A 509 -13.80 11.16 6.88
C SER A 509 -13.68 11.36 8.39
N GLN A 510 -14.79 11.12 9.12
CA GLN A 510 -14.84 11.26 10.57
C GLN A 510 -14.09 10.13 11.28
N MET A 511 -13.23 10.45 12.25
CA MET A 511 -12.38 9.49 12.97
C MET A 511 -13.04 8.98 14.26
N LEU A 512 -13.17 7.66 14.42
CA LEU A 512 -13.75 7.06 15.63
C LEU A 512 -12.75 7.10 16.80
N VAL A 513 -13.14 7.75 17.89
CA VAL A 513 -12.40 7.78 19.16
C VAL A 513 -13.14 6.89 20.17
N LYS A 514 -12.41 5.94 20.73
CA LYS A 514 -12.85 5.07 21.82
C LYS A 514 -12.02 5.38 23.07
N LEU A 515 -12.68 5.53 24.19
CA LEU A 515 -12.05 5.75 25.49
C LEU A 515 -12.56 4.72 26.50
N PRO A 516 -11.73 4.28 27.46
CA PRO A 516 -12.19 3.43 28.54
C PRO A 516 -13.11 4.20 29.50
N SER A 517 -13.67 3.54 30.52
CA SER A 517 -14.43 4.23 31.57
C SER A 517 -13.57 5.28 32.29
N GLU A 518 -14.16 6.34 32.84
CA GLU A 518 -13.41 7.37 33.59
C GLU A 518 -12.55 6.75 34.70
N LYS A 519 -13.10 5.75 35.41
CA LYS A 519 -12.40 5.02 36.47
C LYS A 519 -11.16 4.29 35.94
N GLN A 520 -11.25 3.65 34.79
CA GLN A 520 -10.13 2.96 34.15
C GLN A 520 -9.14 3.95 33.56
N ALA A 521 -9.58 5.03 32.91
CA ALA A 521 -8.71 6.09 32.42
C ALA A 521 -7.87 6.71 33.54
N MET A 522 -8.51 7.06 34.66
CA MET A 522 -7.82 7.61 35.84
C MET A 522 -6.91 6.58 36.53
N HIS A 523 -7.18 5.29 36.40
CA HIS A 523 -6.31 4.21 36.90
C HIS A 523 -5.05 4.06 36.05
N LEU A 524 -5.20 3.97 34.72
CA LEU A 524 -4.08 3.90 33.78
C LEU A 524 -3.20 5.15 33.86
N LEU A 525 -3.79 6.33 34.03
CA LEU A 525 -3.04 7.57 34.28
C LEU A 525 -2.17 7.49 35.54
N ARG A 526 -2.67 6.89 36.63
CA ARG A 526 -1.86 6.74 37.86
C ARG A 526 -0.70 5.77 37.67
N ILE A 527 -0.90 4.69 36.89
CA ILE A 527 0.18 3.76 36.53
C ILE A 527 1.24 4.52 35.73
N PHE A 528 0.81 5.26 34.70
CA PHE A 528 1.69 6.08 33.88
C PHE A 528 2.50 7.07 34.73
N GLU A 529 1.83 7.87 35.56
CA GLU A 529 2.50 8.89 36.37
C GLU A 529 3.46 8.30 37.41
N GLY A 530 3.15 7.11 37.94
CA GLY A 530 4.00 6.44 38.94
C GLY A 530 5.23 5.75 38.34
N ALA A 531 5.17 5.35 37.08
CA ALA A 531 6.23 4.57 36.42
C ALA A 531 7.15 5.40 35.52
N ASN A 532 6.76 6.63 35.17
CA ASN A 532 7.50 7.51 34.25
C ASN A 532 7.75 8.89 34.87
N SER A 533 7.99 8.93 36.19
CA SER A 533 8.19 10.17 36.96
C SER A 533 9.52 10.87 36.70
N GLU A 534 10.46 10.18 36.05
CA GLU A 534 11.81 10.64 35.73
C GLU A 534 11.86 11.68 34.60
N TYR A 535 10.80 11.80 33.83
CA TYR A 535 10.64 12.82 32.80
C TYR A 535 9.44 13.72 33.08
N HIS A 536 9.47 14.93 32.54
CA HIS A 536 8.31 15.82 32.53
C HIS A 536 7.56 15.69 31.21
N TRP A 537 6.28 15.30 31.27
CA TRP A 537 5.47 15.01 30.08
C TRP A 537 4.41 16.05 29.76
N PHE A 538 3.73 16.56 30.79
CA PHE A 538 2.62 17.52 30.71
C PHE A 538 2.32 18.10 32.09
N LEU A 539 1.44 19.08 32.18
CA LEU A 539 0.97 19.63 33.47
C LEU A 539 -0.05 18.68 34.11
N ARG A 540 0.33 18.03 35.21
CA ARG A 540 -0.38 16.87 35.80
C ARG A 540 -1.78 17.18 36.27
N GLN A 541 -1.99 18.27 37.02
CA GLN A 541 -3.32 18.59 37.55
C GLN A 541 -4.24 19.04 36.42
N ARG A 542 -3.74 19.86 35.49
CA ARG A 542 -4.50 20.24 34.29
C ARG A 542 -4.88 19.05 33.42
N PHE A 543 -3.99 18.09 33.23
CA PHE A 543 -4.28 16.88 32.46
C PHE A 543 -5.36 16.02 33.13
N ARG A 544 -5.26 15.84 34.45
CA ARG A 544 -6.28 15.14 35.27
C ARG A 544 -7.64 15.83 35.21
N ASP A 545 -7.66 17.15 35.30
CA ASP A 545 -8.89 17.92 35.22
C ASP A 545 -9.49 17.87 33.82
N ARG A 546 -8.68 17.92 32.77
CA ARG A 546 -9.15 17.79 31.38
C ARG A 546 -9.72 16.39 31.10
N ILE A 547 -9.18 15.33 31.71
CA ILE A 547 -9.81 13.99 31.69
C ILE A 547 -11.19 14.03 32.33
N ARG A 548 -11.30 14.51 33.58
CA ARG A 548 -12.60 14.60 34.28
C ARG A 548 -13.62 15.44 33.51
N GLN A 549 -13.17 16.52 32.87
CA GLN A 549 -14.02 17.35 32.02
C GLN A 549 -14.46 16.63 30.74
N THR A 550 -13.57 15.83 30.13
CA THR A 550 -13.90 15.00 28.95
C THR A 550 -15.06 14.04 29.25
N TYR A 551 -15.07 13.43 30.45
CA TYR A 551 -16.13 12.50 30.85
C TYR A 551 -17.40 13.20 31.37
N SER A 552 -17.27 14.37 32.01
CA SER A 552 -18.43 15.11 32.56
C SER A 552 -19.13 16.03 31.56
N GLN A 553 -18.44 16.51 30.53
CA GLN A 553 -18.97 17.36 29.46
C GLN A 553 -18.43 16.94 28.09
N PRO A 554 -18.85 15.77 27.54
CA PRO A 554 -18.27 15.21 26.33
C PRO A 554 -18.34 16.15 25.11
N THR A 555 -19.38 16.99 25.04
CA THR A 555 -19.62 17.89 23.90
C THR A 555 -18.67 19.09 23.81
N SER A 556 -17.91 19.43 24.86
CA SER A 556 -17.02 20.60 24.82
C SER A 556 -15.68 20.33 24.14
N TYR A 557 -15.30 19.07 23.96
CA TYR A 557 -13.98 18.68 23.42
C TYR A 557 -14.07 17.82 22.15
N VAL A 558 -15.27 17.61 21.57
CA VAL A 558 -15.52 16.71 20.41
C VAL A 558 -14.77 17.11 19.14
N ASP A 559 -14.11 18.26 19.10
CA ASP A 559 -13.30 18.69 17.96
C ASP A 559 -11.79 18.80 18.31
N ASP A 560 -11.40 18.42 19.54
CA ASP A 560 -10.03 18.57 20.05
C ASP A 560 -9.19 17.30 19.79
N ARG A 561 -8.72 17.18 18.55
CA ARG A 561 -7.94 16.03 18.06
C ARG A 561 -6.62 15.83 18.81
N ASN A 562 -5.90 16.92 19.10
CA ASN A 562 -4.62 16.87 19.81
C ASN A 562 -4.80 16.31 21.21
N TRP A 563 -5.87 16.73 21.90
CA TRP A 563 -6.22 16.19 23.21
C TRP A 563 -6.42 14.67 23.18
N PHE A 564 -7.24 14.16 22.25
CA PHE A 564 -7.51 12.71 22.20
C PHE A 564 -6.31 11.90 21.74
N CYS A 565 -5.44 12.45 20.90
CA CYS A 565 -4.15 11.86 20.57
C CYS A 565 -3.30 11.67 21.83
N GLN A 566 -3.06 12.75 22.56
CA GLN A 566 -2.24 12.76 23.77
C GLN A 566 -2.82 11.87 24.88
N LEU A 567 -4.13 11.97 25.12
CA LEU A 567 -4.83 11.12 26.08
C LEU A 567 -4.66 9.64 25.75
N SER A 568 -4.78 9.28 24.47
CA SER A 568 -4.66 7.90 24.01
C SER A 568 -3.24 7.35 24.20
N LEU A 569 -2.19 8.17 23.99
CA LEU A 569 -0.80 7.79 24.29
C LEU A 569 -0.56 7.51 25.77
N VAL A 570 -1.04 8.40 26.63
CA VAL A 570 -0.87 8.28 28.09
C VAL A 570 -1.56 7.01 28.61
N LEU A 571 -2.77 6.74 28.13
CA LEU A 571 -3.50 5.54 28.49
C LEU A 571 -2.84 4.27 27.91
N ALA A 572 -2.30 4.33 26.69
CA ALA A 572 -1.56 3.21 26.09
C ALA A 572 -0.29 2.87 26.88
N LEU A 573 0.48 3.88 27.32
CA LEU A 573 1.64 3.68 28.19
C LEU A 573 1.23 3.09 29.54
N GLY A 574 0.18 3.64 30.17
CA GLY A 574 -0.36 3.11 31.41
C GLY A 574 -0.79 1.64 31.29
N GLN A 575 -1.38 1.26 30.15
CA GLN A 575 -1.80 -0.12 29.87
C GLN A 575 -0.59 -1.04 29.61
N ALA A 576 0.42 -0.58 28.88
CA ALA A 576 1.63 -1.35 28.61
C ALA A 576 2.45 -1.63 29.89
N LEU A 577 2.31 -0.75 30.90
CA LEU A 577 2.95 -0.86 32.20
C LEU A 577 2.14 -1.67 33.23
N GLU A 578 0.89 -2.03 32.91
CA GLU A 578 0.01 -2.79 33.79
C GLU A 578 0.36 -4.29 33.77
N LYS A 579 0.79 -4.84 34.92
CA LYS A 579 1.42 -6.17 34.98
C LYS A 579 0.47 -7.38 34.92
N GLU A 580 -0.85 -7.23 35.12
CA GLU A 580 -1.89 -8.25 34.83
C GLU A 580 -3.28 -7.59 34.67
N PRO A 581 -4.06 -7.89 33.61
CA PRO A 581 -5.41 -7.34 33.45
C PRO A 581 -6.37 -7.99 34.46
N LYS A 582 -7.05 -7.19 35.27
CA LYS A 582 -8.12 -7.69 36.16
C LYS A 582 -9.29 -8.19 35.31
N GLN A 583 -9.53 -9.51 35.30
CA GLN A 583 -10.77 -10.10 34.82
C GLN A 583 -11.94 -9.57 35.66
N GLU A 584 -12.82 -8.77 35.06
CA GLU A 584 -14.18 -8.62 35.58
C GLU A 584 -15.00 -9.86 35.19
N SER A 585 -15.81 -10.31 36.15
CA SER A 585 -16.32 -11.66 36.35
C SER A 585 -17.20 -12.25 35.22
N GLU A 586 -17.04 -13.55 35.03
CA GLU A 586 -17.89 -14.46 34.25
C GLU A 586 -19.37 -14.37 34.66
N GLU A 587 -20.27 -14.01 33.72
CA GLU A 587 -21.65 -14.54 33.71
C GLU A 587 -22.33 -14.38 32.34
N THR A 588 -22.73 -15.52 31.77
CA THR A 588 -23.64 -15.75 30.61
C THR A 588 -23.16 -15.41 29.19
N ASN A 589 -22.77 -16.46 28.44
CA ASN A 589 -22.52 -16.42 27.00
C ASN A 589 -23.83 -16.37 26.20
N ASP A 590 -24.21 -15.19 25.71
CA ASP A 590 -25.13 -14.99 24.59
C ASP A 590 -24.34 -14.44 23.38
N PRO A 591 -24.33 -15.10 22.20
CA PRO A 591 -23.65 -14.63 21.00
C PRO A 591 -24.17 -13.28 20.43
N TRP A 592 -25.24 -12.71 21.01
CA TRP A 592 -25.87 -11.46 20.55
C TRP A 592 -25.81 -10.31 21.55
N ASP A 593 -25.04 -10.44 22.64
CA ASP A 593 -24.80 -9.34 23.59
C ASP A 593 -23.65 -8.43 23.10
N PHE A 594 -24.00 -7.22 22.63
CA PHE A 594 -23.06 -6.22 22.13
C PHE A 594 -22.27 -5.50 23.22
N ASN A 595 -22.48 -5.84 24.50
CA ASN A 595 -21.78 -5.25 25.64
C ASN A 595 -20.65 -6.14 26.21
N GLN A 596 -20.18 -7.16 25.48
CA GLN A 596 -18.98 -7.92 25.88
C GLN A 596 -17.71 -7.04 25.88
N PRO A 597 -16.73 -7.28 26.77
CA PRO A 597 -15.51 -6.49 26.82
C PRO A 597 -14.73 -6.73 25.53
N SER A 598 -14.65 -5.66 24.72
CA SER A 598 -13.91 -5.63 23.47
C SER A 598 -12.45 -6.03 23.67
N THR A 599 -11.84 -6.55 22.62
CA THR A 599 -10.38 -6.61 22.39
C THR A 599 -9.63 -5.45 23.06
N PRO A 600 -8.38 -5.67 23.54
CA PRO A 600 -7.58 -4.62 24.17
C PRO A 600 -7.63 -3.36 23.31
N LEU A 601 -8.05 -2.25 23.92
CA LEU A 601 -8.23 -1.00 23.20
C LEU A 601 -6.90 -0.62 22.56
N ASP A 602 -6.82 -0.58 21.22
CA ASP A 602 -5.60 -0.18 20.51
C ASP A 602 -5.41 1.34 20.59
N LEU A 603 -5.14 1.79 21.82
CA LEU A 603 -5.00 3.20 22.19
C LEU A 603 -3.78 3.83 21.52
N PHE A 604 -2.72 3.05 21.29
CA PHE A 604 -1.56 3.53 20.55
C PHE A 604 -1.89 3.70 19.07
N GLY A 605 -2.54 2.72 18.44
CA GLY A 605 -3.04 2.86 17.06
C GLY A 605 -3.96 4.07 16.91
N GLN A 606 -4.90 4.26 17.84
CA GLN A 606 -5.77 5.44 17.88
C GLN A 606 -5.00 6.75 18.02
N ALA A 607 -4.04 6.83 18.94
CA ALA A 607 -3.21 8.02 19.12
C ALA A 607 -2.44 8.38 17.84
N VAL A 608 -1.83 7.38 17.20
CA VAL A 608 -1.10 7.55 15.94
C VAL A 608 -2.02 8.05 14.84
N SER A 609 -3.21 7.47 14.67
CA SER A 609 -4.18 7.96 13.68
C SER A 609 -4.58 9.42 13.96
N LEU A 610 -4.70 9.80 15.24
CA LEU A 610 -5.09 11.14 15.67
C LEU A 610 -3.94 12.15 15.57
N PHE A 611 -2.69 11.74 15.38
CA PHE A 611 -1.56 12.65 15.39
C PHE A 611 -1.47 13.46 14.08
N ILE A 612 -1.64 14.78 14.18
CA ILE A 612 -1.34 15.76 13.12
C ILE A 612 -0.64 16.94 13.77
N ILE A 613 0.44 17.43 13.13
CA ILE A 613 1.06 18.69 13.51
C ILE A 613 0.38 19.78 12.68
N SER A 614 -0.43 20.61 13.34
CA SER A 614 -1.11 21.74 12.70
C SER A 614 -0.11 22.84 12.30
N GLU A 615 -0.51 23.75 11.41
CA GLU A 615 0.28 24.93 11.04
C GLU A 615 0.70 25.80 12.24
N THR A 616 -0.06 25.71 13.35
CA THR A 616 0.28 26.39 14.60
C THR A 616 0.98 25.42 15.54
N LEU A 617 2.28 25.63 15.77
CA LEU A 617 3.08 24.80 16.65
C LEU A 617 2.77 25.10 18.12
N THR A 618 2.45 24.08 18.91
CA THR A 618 2.12 24.22 20.34
C THR A 618 3.03 23.37 21.23
N LEU A 619 3.06 23.67 22.53
CA LEU A 619 3.73 22.81 23.52
C LEU A 619 3.08 21.42 23.57
N GLU A 620 1.77 21.31 23.37
CA GLU A 620 1.07 20.01 23.33
C GLU A 620 1.57 19.12 22.18
N ASN A 621 1.98 19.70 21.04
CA ASN A 621 2.63 18.93 19.97
C ASN A 621 3.99 18.37 20.42
N LEU A 622 4.76 19.13 21.21
CA LEU A 622 6.04 18.67 21.76
C LEU A 622 5.85 17.59 22.84
N GLU A 623 4.88 17.78 23.73
CA GLU A 623 4.49 16.77 24.73
C GLU A 623 4.12 15.45 24.03
N THR A 624 3.33 15.54 22.96
CA THR A 624 2.86 14.39 22.18
C THR A 624 4.02 13.66 21.49
N LEU A 625 4.93 14.38 20.83
CA LEU A 625 6.09 13.77 20.18
C LEU A 625 7.05 13.11 21.18
N ASN A 626 7.28 13.73 22.35
CA ASN A 626 8.07 13.12 23.43
C ASN A 626 7.41 11.81 23.91
N LEU A 627 6.09 11.80 24.12
CA LEU A 627 5.34 10.60 24.52
C LEU A 627 5.38 9.50 23.45
N MET A 628 5.28 9.86 22.16
CA MET A 628 5.40 8.90 21.05
C MET A 628 6.81 8.30 20.97
N ALA A 629 7.84 9.14 21.07
CA ALA A 629 9.23 8.69 21.09
C ALA A 629 9.47 7.70 22.24
N TYR A 630 9.00 8.07 23.44
CA TYR A 630 9.15 7.23 24.62
C TYR A 630 8.36 5.93 24.54
N TYR A 631 7.11 5.93 24.04
CA TYR A 631 6.36 4.69 23.83
C TYR A 631 7.07 3.76 22.84
N CYS A 632 7.58 4.30 21.73
CA CYS A 632 8.34 3.52 20.77
C CYS A 632 9.62 2.95 21.39
N HIS A 633 10.35 3.74 22.18
CA HIS A 633 11.53 3.26 22.90
C HIS A 633 11.14 2.13 23.87
N PHE A 634 10.15 2.36 24.74
CA PHE A 634 9.66 1.41 25.74
C PHE A 634 9.19 0.08 25.13
N THR A 635 8.58 0.12 23.94
CA THR A 635 8.12 -1.06 23.22
C THR A 635 9.17 -1.69 22.29
N ASN A 636 10.44 -1.32 22.46
CA ASN A 636 11.59 -1.83 21.70
C ASN A 636 11.49 -1.56 20.18
N ARG A 637 11.08 -0.34 19.82
CA ARG A 637 11.02 0.21 18.45
C ARG A 637 11.96 1.43 18.32
N PRO A 638 13.28 1.24 18.50
CA PRO A 638 14.22 2.35 18.67
C PRO A 638 14.33 3.24 17.43
N LYS A 639 14.15 2.71 16.21
CA LYS A 639 14.16 3.51 14.97
C LYS A 639 12.98 4.48 14.88
N ALA A 640 11.77 4.05 15.27
CA ALA A 640 10.61 4.93 15.33
C ALA A 640 10.77 5.98 16.44
N ALA A 641 11.35 5.57 17.58
CA ALA A 641 11.68 6.48 18.67
C ALA A 641 12.64 7.60 18.22
N VAL A 642 13.68 7.27 17.44
CA VAL A 642 14.61 8.24 16.86
C VAL A 642 13.91 9.25 15.94
N ILE A 643 12.91 8.81 15.15
CA ILE A 643 12.19 9.71 14.26
C ILE A 643 11.38 10.72 15.08
N TYR A 644 10.57 10.24 16.04
CA TYR A 644 9.75 11.13 16.87
C TYR A 644 10.60 12.03 17.77
N ILE A 645 11.73 11.56 18.30
CA ILE A 645 12.60 12.41 19.11
C ILE A 645 13.33 13.46 18.26
N SER A 646 13.77 13.11 17.05
CA SER A 646 14.35 14.08 16.10
C SER A 646 13.34 15.18 15.73
N GLN A 647 12.07 14.81 15.58
CA GLN A 647 10.98 15.77 15.38
C GLN A 647 10.73 16.63 16.61
N SER A 648 10.80 16.04 17.82
CA SER A 648 10.70 16.79 19.09
C SER A 648 11.80 17.83 19.22
N VAL A 649 13.06 17.46 18.92
CA VAL A 649 14.22 18.37 18.93
C VAL A 649 14.05 19.52 17.94
N ALA A 650 13.55 19.23 16.74
CA ALA A 650 13.33 20.26 15.74
C ALA A 650 12.16 21.20 16.12
N LEU A 651 11.08 20.64 16.68
CA LEU A 651 9.93 21.41 17.15
C LEU A 651 10.28 22.30 18.34
N SER A 652 11.06 21.81 19.30
CA SER A 652 11.47 22.59 20.47
C SER A 652 12.32 23.80 20.08
N ARG A 653 13.18 23.68 19.05
CA ARG A 653 13.93 24.81 18.46
C ARG A 653 13.04 25.82 17.74
N LEU A 654 12.01 25.35 17.03
CA LEU A 654 11.05 26.26 16.39
C LEU A 654 10.21 27.03 17.41
N LEU A 655 9.94 26.41 18.56
CA LEU A 655 9.36 27.05 19.74
C LEU A 655 10.39 27.88 20.54
N GLN A 656 11.64 27.93 20.08
CA GLN A 656 12.77 28.66 20.68
C GLN A 656 13.07 28.24 22.12
N LEU A 657 12.74 27.00 22.51
CA LEU A 657 12.99 26.50 23.87
C LEU A 657 14.48 26.37 24.21
N ASP A 658 15.34 26.47 23.20
CA ASP A 658 16.80 26.51 23.32
C ASP A 658 17.37 27.92 23.53
N ASP A 659 16.55 28.98 23.51
CA ASP A 659 16.99 30.37 23.67
C ASP A 659 16.98 30.80 25.16
N PRO A 660 18.15 31.09 25.77
CA PRO A 660 18.23 31.58 27.15
C PRO A 660 17.47 32.88 27.41
N GLU A 661 17.28 33.74 26.40
CA GLU A 661 16.57 35.02 26.52
C GLU A 661 15.08 34.83 26.84
N ILE A 662 14.47 33.72 26.42
CA ILE A 662 13.07 33.38 26.74
C ILE A 662 12.86 33.19 28.24
N TYR A 663 13.89 32.76 28.95
CA TYR A 663 13.84 32.48 30.38
C TYR A 663 14.23 33.70 31.24
N GLN A 664 14.68 34.81 30.64
CA GLN A 664 15.06 36.03 31.37
C GLN A 664 13.85 36.93 31.72
N PRO A 665 13.86 37.59 32.90
CA PRO A 665 12.79 38.51 33.29
C PRO A 665 12.84 39.83 32.49
N LYS A 666 11.79 40.15 31.71
CA LYS A 666 11.67 41.43 30.98
C LYS A 666 11.18 42.58 31.90
N ILE A 667 11.76 43.77 31.74
CA ILE A 667 11.57 44.95 32.63
C ILE A 667 10.12 45.50 32.65
N SER A 668 9.31 45.24 31.62
CA SER A 668 7.98 45.85 31.41
C SER A 668 6.78 45.08 31.98
N GLU A 669 6.96 43.94 32.64
CA GLU A 669 5.85 42.98 32.86
C GLU A 669 5.63 42.68 34.35
N ARG A 670 4.88 43.55 35.03
CA ARG A 670 4.60 43.48 36.48
C ARG A 670 3.19 42.97 36.86
N GLN A 671 2.41 42.38 35.94
CA GLN A 671 0.98 42.11 36.23
C GLN A 671 0.44 40.69 35.99
N ASP A 672 1.24 39.69 35.59
CA ASP A 672 0.75 38.29 35.59
C ASP A 672 1.85 37.26 35.89
N SER A 673 2.29 37.20 37.16
CA SER A 673 3.51 36.47 37.55
C SER A 673 3.33 34.95 37.71
N LYS A 674 2.13 34.46 38.08
CA LYS A 674 1.93 33.04 38.45
C LYS A 674 1.83 32.10 37.26
N SER A 675 0.93 32.38 36.30
CA SER A 675 0.79 31.55 35.10
C SER A 675 2.08 31.50 34.29
N ARG A 676 2.87 32.58 34.34
CA ARG A 676 4.16 32.67 33.66
C ARG A 676 5.24 31.78 34.29
N CYS A 677 5.30 31.66 35.62
CA CYS A 677 6.25 30.75 36.27
C CYS A 677 5.96 29.30 35.88
N ILE A 678 4.69 28.89 35.90
CA ILE A 678 4.27 27.53 35.49
C ILE A 678 4.63 27.30 34.02
N THR A 679 4.26 28.21 33.11
CA THR A 679 4.57 28.06 31.67
C THR A 679 6.08 28.02 31.43
N LYS A 680 6.86 28.85 32.11
CA LYS A 680 8.32 28.88 31.99
C LYS A 680 8.95 27.55 32.42
N GLU A 681 8.60 27.07 33.61
CA GLU A 681 9.10 25.78 34.11
C GLU A 681 8.62 24.61 33.25
N HIS A 682 7.40 24.69 32.72
CA HIS A 682 6.87 23.68 31.81
C HIS A 682 7.68 23.58 30.51
N MET A 683 7.95 24.71 29.87
CA MET A 683 8.79 24.81 28.69
C MET A 683 10.21 24.27 28.95
N LEU A 684 10.80 24.68 30.08
CA LEU A 684 12.16 24.29 30.43
C LEU A 684 12.27 22.79 30.72
N ARG A 685 11.30 22.23 31.45
CA ARG A 685 11.26 20.79 31.76
C ARG A 685 10.99 19.95 30.52
N LEU A 686 10.13 20.40 29.59
CA LEU A 686 9.93 19.72 28.31
C LEU A 686 11.19 19.72 27.45
N TRP A 687 11.90 20.84 27.38
CA TRP A 687 13.18 20.93 26.68
C TRP A 687 14.16 19.87 27.20
N TRP A 688 14.37 19.85 28.52
CA TRP A 688 15.30 18.90 29.13
C TRP A 688 14.84 17.44 28.99
N THR A 689 13.53 17.15 29.08
CA THR A 689 12.98 15.83 28.74
C THR A 689 13.37 15.42 27.31
N THR A 690 13.18 16.30 26.33
CA THR A 690 13.54 16.02 24.92
C THR A 690 15.03 15.77 24.77
N VAL A 691 15.89 16.56 25.43
CA VAL A 691 17.35 16.38 25.38
C VAL A 691 17.78 15.05 25.99
N CYS A 692 17.24 14.68 27.15
CA CYS A 692 17.57 13.41 27.81
C CYS A 692 17.12 12.21 26.96
N LEU A 693 15.91 12.24 26.40
CA LEU A 693 15.44 11.19 25.51
C LEU A 693 16.30 11.05 24.24
N ASP A 694 16.71 12.16 23.62
CA ASP A 694 17.59 12.14 22.44
C ASP A 694 18.95 11.54 22.78
N LYS A 695 19.55 11.94 23.90
CA LYS A 695 20.83 11.37 24.36
C LYS A 695 20.75 9.88 24.63
N THR A 696 19.72 9.43 25.35
CA THR A 696 19.51 8.02 25.67
C THR A 696 19.37 7.19 24.40
N LEU A 697 18.51 7.62 23.47
CA LEU A 697 18.29 6.94 22.20
C LEU A 697 19.53 6.93 21.31
N ALA A 698 20.25 8.05 21.23
CA ALA A 698 21.46 8.14 20.45
C ALA A 698 22.57 7.25 21.01
N SER A 699 22.74 7.23 22.34
CA SER A 699 23.72 6.36 22.99
C SER A 699 23.43 4.88 22.77
N GLU A 700 22.18 4.44 22.86
CA GLU A 700 21.79 3.05 22.63
C GLU A 700 22.03 2.58 21.18
N LEU A 701 21.95 3.50 20.23
CA LEU A 701 22.07 3.22 18.80
C LEU A 701 23.45 3.53 18.22
N GLU A 702 24.44 3.86 19.07
CA GLU A 702 25.78 4.30 18.66
C GLU A 702 25.74 5.48 17.67
N MET A 703 24.72 6.33 17.80
CA MET A 703 24.52 7.53 17.02
C MET A 703 25.04 8.75 17.78
N THR A 704 25.38 9.80 17.05
CA THR A 704 25.56 11.11 17.68
C THR A 704 24.18 11.65 17.97
N PRO A 705 23.90 12.14 19.20
CA PRO A 705 22.67 12.88 19.46
C PRO A 705 22.51 13.97 18.41
N VAL A 706 21.27 14.32 18.07
CA VAL A 706 21.01 15.42 17.13
C VAL A 706 21.60 16.74 17.68
N ASP A 707 21.90 16.75 18.98
CA ASP A 707 22.61 17.79 19.67
C ASP A 707 24.11 17.50 19.91
N LEU A 708 24.97 18.36 19.35
CA LEU A 708 26.37 18.54 19.75
C LEU A 708 26.63 20.02 20.13
N SER A 709 25.66 20.70 20.73
CA SER A 709 25.90 21.83 21.63
C SER A 709 24.57 22.28 22.23
N PRO A 710 24.16 21.78 23.42
CA PRO A 710 23.34 22.63 24.25
C PRO A 710 24.23 23.86 24.48
N SER A 711 23.77 25.05 24.13
CA SER A 711 24.36 26.24 24.73
C SER A 711 24.38 25.96 26.23
N LEU A 712 25.57 25.82 26.81
CA LEU A 712 25.85 25.53 28.23
C LEU A 712 25.29 26.61 29.18
N GLU A 713 24.37 27.44 28.69
CA GLU A 713 23.84 28.66 29.27
C GLU A 713 22.33 28.56 29.60
N LEU A 714 21.63 27.47 29.24
CA LEU A 714 20.23 27.26 29.65
C LEU A 714 20.13 26.90 31.14
N PRO A 715 19.17 27.47 31.89
CA PRO A 715 18.97 27.15 33.30
C PRO A 715 18.53 25.69 33.50
N LEU A 716 18.90 25.10 34.63
CA LEU A 716 18.31 23.83 35.07
C LEU A 716 16.88 24.06 35.58
N PRO A 717 15.97 23.09 35.42
CA PRO A 717 14.64 23.17 36.01
C PRO A 717 14.68 23.41 37.52
N SER A 718 13.70 24.16 38.05
CA SER A 718 13.63 24.48 39.47
C SER A 718 12.18 24.53 39.98
N SER A 719 12.00 24.48 41.29
CA SER A 719 10.71 24.83 41.91
C SER A 719 10.72 26.26 42.46
N GLU A 720 11.76 27.06 42.18
CA GLU A 720 11.89 28.39 42.76
C GLU A 720 10.81 29.33 42.19
N GLY A 721 9.99 29.90 43.09
CA GLY A 721 8.91 30.79 42.70
C GLY A 721 7.57 30.11 42.36
N LEU A 722 7.47 28.79 42.50
CA LEU A 722 6.21 28.05 42.48
C LEU A 722 5.63 27.94 43.90
N SER A 723 4.30 27.98 44.05
CA SER A 723 3.66 27.62 45.32
C SER A 723 3.58 26.09 45.47
N PRO A 724 3.37 25.55 46.68
CA PRO A 724 3.19 24.11 46.87
C PRO A 724 2.09 23.51 45.98
N GLU A 725 1.02 24.27 45.71
CA GLU A 725 -0.06 23.85 44.81
C GLU A 725 0.38 23.87 43.33
N ASP A 726 1.21 24.85 42.94
CA ASP A 726 1.74 24.94 41.57
C ASP A 726 2.79 23.85 41.31
N GLU A 727 3.52 23.39 42.34
CA GLU A 727 4.45 22.26 42.23
C GLU A 727 3.74 20.95 41.87
N GLU A 728 2.47 20.78 42.27
CA GLU A 728 1.69 19.57 41.95
C GLU A 728 1.41 19.42 40.44
N GLU A 729 1.60 20.48 39.65
CA GLU A 729 1.49 20.44 38.19
C GLU A 729 2.66 19.69 37.54
N PHE A 730 3.77 19.48 38.23
CA PHE A 730 5.00 18.94 37.64
C PHE A 730 5.27 17.49 38.07
N PHE A 731 6.02 16.79 37.22
CA PHE A 731 6.63 15.49 37.57
C PHE A 731 7.86 15.70 38.47
N ASP A 732 8.43 14.61 38.97
CA ASP A 732 9.47 14.66 40.01
C ASP A 732 10.72 15.42 39.52
N LEU A 733 11.01 16.54 40.16
CA LEU A 733 12.12 17.41 39.77
C LEU A 733 13.48 16.72 39.99
N GLU A 734 13.65 15.98 41.08
CA GLU A 734 14.96 15.41 41.43
C GLU A 734 15.30 14.24 40.50
N LEU A 735 14.31 13.46 40.06
CA LEU A 735 14.52 12.43 39.05
C LEU A 735 14.88 13.03 37.69
N LEU A 736 14.19 14.09 37.25
CA LEU A 736 14.55 14.78 36.00
C LEU A 736 15.96 15.38 36.07
N LEU A 737 16.33 16.00 37.20
CA LEU A 737 17.69 16.51 37.40
C LEU A 737 18.75 15.40 37.42
N ALA A 738 18.40 14.18 37.84
CA ALA A 738 19.28 13.04 37.74
C ALA A 738 19.50 12.63 36.28
N GLU A 739 18.43 12.56 35.47
CA GLU A 739 18.51 12.25 34.03
C GLU A 739 19.22 13.33 33.20
N ILE A 740 19.19 14.60 33.63
CA ILE A 740 19.95 15.66 32.96
C ILE A 740 21.46 15.51 33.21
N ARG A 741 21.84 14.91 34.35
CA ARG A 741 23.24 14.78 34.80
C ARG A 741 23.89 13.47 34.37
N SER A 742 23.11 12.43 34.06
CA SER A 742 23.58 11.19 33.42
C SER A 742 24.07 11.45 32.01
#